data_AF-A0AAU9VR18-F1
#
_entry.id   AF-A0AAU9VR18-F1
#
_cell.length_a   1.000
_cell.length_b   1.000
_cell.length_c   1.000
_cell.angle_alpha   90.00
_cell.angle_beta   90.00
_cell.angle_gamma   90.00
#
_symmetry.space_group_name_H-M   'P 1'
#
loop_
_entity.id
_entity.type
_entity.pdbx_description
1 polymer ?
#
loop_
_entity_poly.entity_id
_entity_poly.type
_entity_poly.pdbx_seq_one_letter_code
_entity_poly.pdbx_strand_id
1 'polypeptide(L)'
;MATAGGEARKQWTAIVLTCQSKTGAHIYQKELEIHQSKGFLDRDVLLLTLEDPKARIGSGGATINALLVVTEHLSAKAGYETLTLSVLDNANILIMHMGRDFPFSSCGRFFNTLPGKHTEESKEHLCDCIVSNFDLLLDVVSNKLSVNAPPGVWVCSTDMMLTVSPDTRINWKQFSDGIAMLLFHGDVEYAKDHGVVKLGDEGRVQDIIFRGTSDIIKTCTLENGKVPLVSGVVYINIPVAEKILSFHVYAPLDACTYYGLDTGAEPIQLSLFFDILLSLAEDVTESDFVCGERSGSYGHSTSMGTECSSKDEMALMRGARAKLWKILRGVSLKGVVIEKGEFDYMQPSAECYRRQMRGSITSSTTGPFELCVHTHVCFHKNNQGVNPNVDLSSVVVNSIIEGGVNVGKESVVSHCHLQGNLSFGSGSVLAGIAASDFKSLPPGTVLHDDLCILGYKVSLPGLRGESQRVLVVFGIHDELQIPASSPNSSYCNKPWKVLFGGTGINPEEVWIGVPEEQRSLYNAKLFPVVRPFDVLLEDAGKDDMLWLASTGVSDIPDRQVLNRWRSSLRLSLKDILNAVDMSAEFAWRKKLWFEIGKTEVEETLKNCESNCLVPFFKSCGKEGFAMQILEVLDEVASSASSPGVAARTLACIADVLGAMAGERAGLRSGPARNESWMHAFELLDKGEISLGIKALARERSKWLDRPHLLIRAARHYEGAEQVLRRRAVLTARQFFQTECCEPVPKGHWVIAEAPARIDLSGGWSDTPPITYEQGGAVLNVAVKLNGQKVTKAKVRKISKLEIVLVIHSGEHSVRVVCSELMHLENYTQPNAPGALLKACFCLLDIVTLPSSEKLSEQLNRKYQAGFELHTWSTAPQGSGLGTSSILAGVILAALLRVTDRTASMDSLIHAVMIVEQMLTTGGGWQDNVGGLIPGFKIARSQASLPLKVETEKVELSGKTVDEIAKRLVCFYSGRTRLAKNLLQNVVRNWYARFSQITNNARNLINNAEEAAKALREGNIEKFGACWTCYRHQKALMAPGSEPKAIKDLLEAVEPLSYGQAMSGAGGGGFIFVLTKEPNMVDKVKAVIKKMKPSDETVAFYDVSVDWEGLTLRVEEPSQ
;
A
#
# COMPACT_ATOMS: atom_id res chain seq x y z
N MET A 1 1.64 14.72 -8.50
CA MET A 1 0.50 15.65 -8.44
C MET A 1 0.60 16.39 -7.12
N ALA A 2 0.83 17.70 -7.17
CA ALA A 2 0.63 18.58 -6.04
C ALA A 2 -0.87 18.89 -5.99
N THR A 3 -1.59 18.31 -5.03
CA THR A 3 -2.95 18.72 -4.72
C THR A 3 -2.88 20.08 -4.02
N ALA A 4 -3.70 21.01 -4.51
CA ALA A 4 -3.81 22.36 -3.98
C ALA A 4 -4.40 22.34 -2.56
N GLY A 5 -3.75 23.04 -1.61
CA GLY A 5 -4.39 23.56 -0.40
C GLY A 5 -4.03 22.93 0.96
N GLY A 6 -3.14 21.93 1.04
CA GLY A 6 -2.63 21.42 2.32
C GLY A 6 -1.23 21.95 2.63
N GLU A 7 -1.01 22.53 3.81
CA GLU A 7 0.34 22.91 4.27
C GLU A 7 1.28 21.69 4.21
N ALA A 8 2.45 21.84 3.59
CA ALA A 8 3.34 20.73 3.28
C ALA A 8 4.02 20.17 4.54
N ARG A 9 4.11 18.83 4.63
CA ARG A 9 4.92 18.08 5.61
C ARG A 9 6.32 18.68 5.77
N LYS A 10 6.84 18.71 7.00
CA LYS A 10 8.24 19.09 7.26
C LYS A 10 9.18 18.11 6.55
N GLN A 11 10.07 18.64 5.71
CA GLN A 11 11.11 17.85 5.05
C GLN A 11 12.34 17.76 5.96
N TRP A 12 12.68 16.55 6.37
CA TRP A 12 13.85 16.27 7.19
C TRP A 12 15.12 16.20 6.34
N THR A 13 16.21 16.77 6.83
CA THR A 13 17.55 16.58 6.27
C THR A 13 18.17 15.29 6.79
N ALA A 14 17.97 15.02 8.08
CA ALA A 14 18.44 13.80 8.74
C ALA A 14 17.49 13.35 9.85
N ILE A 15 17.39 12.04 10.04
CA ILE A 15 16.74 11.41 11.19
C ILE A 15 17.78 10.51 11.86
N VAL A 16 18.00 10.74 13.15
CA VAL A 16 18.99 10.07 13.97
C VAL A 16 18.28 9.31 15.08
N LEU A 17 18.55 8.02 15.24
CA LEU A 17 18.07 7.20 16.35
C LEU A 17 19.25 6.83 17.25
N THR A 18 19.20 7.22 18.52
CA THR A 18 20.26 6.86 19.49
C THR A 18 19.89 5.59 20.24
N CYS A 19 20.85 4.73 20.56
CA CYS A 19 20.65 3.37 21.05
C CYS A 19 21.70 3.01 22.11
N GLN A 20 21.30 2.27 23.14
CA GLN A 20 22.21 1.89 24.23
C GLN A 20 23.23 0.78 23.87
N SER A 21 23.09 0.13 22.71
CA SER A 21 23.98 -0.97 22.30
C SER A 21 24.27 -0.97 20.80
N LYS A 22 25.50 -1.37 20.44
CA LYS A 22 25.96 -1.56 19.06
C LYS A 22 25.06 -2.48 18.23
N THR A 23 24.72 -3.63 18.80
CA THR A 23 23.88 -4.64 18.13
C THR A 23 22.50 -4.07 17.83
N GLY A 24 21.93 -3.29 18.75
CA GLY A 24 20.67 -2.58 18.54
C GLY A 24 20.77 -1.57 17.40
N ALA A 25 21.80 -0.72 17.37
CA ALA A 25 21.98 0.28 16.32
C ALA A 25 21.96 -0.37 14.92
N HIS A 26 22.76 -1.40 14.67
CA HIS A 26 22.79 -2.06 13.36
C HIS A 26 21.43 -2.62 12.92
N ILE A 27 20.68 -3.22 13.85
CA ILE A 27 19.36 -3.80 13.56
C ILE A 27 18.35 -2.68 13.25
N TYR A 28 18.32 -1.63 14.06
CA TYR A 28 17.40 -0.51 13.85
C TYR A 28 17.71 0.28 12.57
N GLN A 29 18.99 0.41 12.18
CA GLN A 29 19.38 0.99 10.90
C GLN A 29 18.69 0.27 9.75
N LYS A 30 18.77 -1.06 9.75
CA LYS A 30 18.16 -1.90 8.73
C LYS A 30 16.64 -1.73 8.70
N GLU A 31 15.98 -1.63 9.85
CA GLU A 31 14.53 -1.40 9.91
C GLU A 31 14.13 -0.01 9.38
N LEU A 32 14.89 1.05 9.70
CA LEU A 32 14.65 2.40 9.16
C LEU A 32 14.88 2.46 7.65
N GLU A 33 15.93 1.81 7.14
CA GLU A 33 16.21 1.69 5.70
C GLU A 33 15.09 0.93 4.97
N ILE A 34 14.51 -0.10 5.59
CA ILE A 34 13.34 -0.78 5.04
C ILE A 34 12.15 0.18 4.95
N HIS A 35 11.87 0.97 6.00
CA HIS A 35 10.79 1.98 5.96
C HIS A 35 11.02 3.05 4.88
N GLN A 36 12.27 3.50 4.68
CA GLN A 36 12.63 4.40 3.59
C GLN A 36 12.45 3.76 2.22
N SER A 37 12.87 2.50 2.06
CA SER A 37 12.71 1.76 0.80
C SER A 37 11.24 1.52 0.43
N LYS A 38 10.36 1.47 1.44
CA LYS A 38 8.91 1.35 1.31
C LYS A 38 8.20 2.68 1.02
N GLY A 39 8.89 3.81 1.17
CA GLY A 39 8.37 5.16 0.88
C GLY A 39 7.71 5.88 2.05
N PHE A 40 7.90 5.41 3.29
CA PHE A 40 7.42 6.11 4.50
C PHE A 40 8.36 7.26 4.92
N LEU A 41 9.64 7.13 4.57
CA LEU A 41 10.65 8.16 4.72
C LEU A 41 11.12 8.64 3.34
N ASP A 42 11.39 9.93 3.20
CA ASP A 42 11.90 10.49 1.94
C ASP A 42 13.31 9.95 1.68
N ARG A 43 13.64 9.72 0.40
CA ARG A 43 14.89 9.03 0.02
C ARG A 43 16.16 9.84 0.26
N ASP A 44 16.05 11.15 0.21
CA ASP A 44 17.20 12.05 0.35
C ASP A 44 17.54 12.32 1.83
N VAL A 45 16.68 11.88 2.75
CA VAL A 45 16.88 11.96 4.20
C VAL A 45 18.03 11.05 4.59
N LEU A 46 19.00 11.61 5.31
CA LEU A 46 20.06 10.84 5.94
C LEU A 46 19.52 10.09 7.17
N LEU A 47 19.61 8.77 7.18
CA LEU A 47 19.20 7.93 8.31
C LEU A 47 20.43 7.41 9.05
N LEU A 48 20.52 7.73 10.34
CA LEU A 48 21.61 7.28 11.21
C LEU A 48 21.06 6.62 12.46
N THR A 49 21.54 5.44 12.79
CA THR A 49 21.37 4.86 14.13
C THR A 49 22.70 4.82 14.84
N LEU A 50 22.77 5.42 16.02
CA LEU A 50 24.02 5.66 16.73
C LEU A 50 24.00 4.90 18.06
N GLU A 51 25.09 4.20 18.32
CA GLU A 51 25.38 3.67 19.65
C GLU A 51 25.79 4.82 20.57
N ASP A 52 25.21 4.83 21.77
CA ASP A 52 25.62 5.72 22.84
C ASP A 52 27.07 5.39 23.27
N PRO A 53 27.94 6.38 23.50
CA PRO A 53 29.31 6.18 24.00
C PRO A 53 29.42 5.23 25.20
N LYS A 54 28.39 5.23 26.06
CA LYS A 54 28.22 4.26 27.12
C LYS A 54 26.72 3.97 27.28
N ALA A 55 26.37 2.72 27.57
CA ALA A 55 24.99 2.39 27.89
C ALA A 55 24.47 3.32 29.01
N ARG A 56 23.33 3.96 28.76
CA ARG A 56 22.64 4.88 29.67
C ARG A 56 23.39 6.20 29.96
N ILE A 57 24.12 6.73 28.98
CA ILE A 57 24.77 8.07 29.00
C ILE A 57 23.81 9.25 29.25
N GLY A 58 22.49 9.01 29.20
CA GLY A 58 21.45 10.01 29.40
C GLY A 58 21.10 10.75 28.11
N SER A 59 19.88 11.31 28.06
CA SER A 59 19.35 11.93 26.83
C SER A 59 20.16 13.16 26.39
N GLY A 60 20.76 13.89 27.32
CA GLY A 60 21.61 15.04 27.02
C GLY A 60 22.92 14.60 26.38
N GLY A 61 23.59 13.61 26.97
CA GLY A 61 24.83 13.05 26.42
C GLY A 61 24.60 12.45 25.02
N ALA A 62 23.54 11.65 24.86
CA ALA A 62 23.16 11.08 23.58
C ALA A 62 22.82 12.16 22.53
N THR A 63 22.19 13.28 22.92
CA THR A 63 21.92 14.40 22.01
C THR A 63 23.21 15.03 21.51
N ILE A 64 24.19 15.28 22.38
CA ILE A 64 25.47 15.89 22.01
C ILE A 64 26.23 14.99 21.03
N ASN A 65 26.32 13.68 21.32
CA ASN A 65 26.95 12.72 20.42
C ASN A 65 26.24 12.63 19.07
N ALA A 66 24.91 12.56 19.08
CA ALA A 66 24.11 12.49 17.86
C ALA A 66 24.29 13.73 16.98
N LEU A 67 24.32 14.93 17.59
CA LEU A 67 24.53 16.19 16.89
C LEU A 67 25.93 16.28 16.28
N LEU A 68 26.96 15.78 16.97
CA LEU A 68 28.31 15.67 16.42
C LEU A 68 28.31 14.79 15.17
N VAL A 69 27.86 13.54 15.30
CA VAL A 69 27.95 12.54 14.22
C VAL A 69 27.12 12.95 13.01
N VAL A 70 25.91 13.48 13.20
CA VAL A 70 25.09 13.92 12.06
C VAL A 70 25.72 15.11 11.34
N THR A 71 26.34 16.04 12.07
CA THR A 71 27.02 17.20 11.47
C THR A 71 28.26 16.76 10.69
N GLU A 72 29.01 15.76 11.17
CA GLU A 72 30.11 15.15 10.41
C GLU A 72 29.63 14.53 9.10
N HIS A 73 28.54 13.75 9.13
CA HIS A 73 27.99 13.12 7.93
C HIS A 73 27.46 14.15 6.93
N LEU A 74 26.83 15.23 7.42
CA LEU A 74 26.40 16.34 6.56
C LEU A 74 27.59 17.11 5.98
N SER A 75 28.66 17.30 6.77
CA SER A 75 29.92 17.89 6.31
C SER A 75 30.54 17.07 5.18
N ALA A 76 30.65 15.75 5.37
CA ALA A 76 31.16 14.82 4.37
C ALA A 76 30.28 14.80 3.11
N LYS A 77 28.94 14.78 3.26
CA LYS A 77 27.99 14.85 2.13
C LYS A 77 28.11 16.15 1.34
N ALA A 78 28.49 17.24 2.00
CA ALA A 78 28.76 18.55 1.37
C ALA A 78 30.18 18.68 0.80
N GLY A 79 31.04 17.66 0.96
CA GLY A 79 32.40 17.63 0.41
C GLY A 79 33.48 18.26 1.31
N TYR A 80 33.18 18.48 2.59
CA TYR A 80 34.16 18.95 3.57
C TYR A 80 34.92 17.77 4.22
N GLU A 81 36.20 17.95 4.50
CA GLU A 81 37.06 16.97 5.20
C GLU A 81 37.07 17.17 6.73
N THR A 82 36.51 18.28 7.22
CA THR A 82 36.44 18.64 8.64
C THR A 82 35.01 19.00 9.04
N LEU A 83 34.70 18.88 10.34
CA LEU A 83 33.43 19.32 10.92
C LEU A 83 33.16 20.79 10.56
N THR A 84 32.09 21.04 9.81
CA THR A 84 31.77 22.37 9.28
C THR A 84 30.37 22.79 9.72
N LEU A 85 30.26 23.89 10.48
CA LEU A 85 29.00 24.32 11.08
C LEU A 85 27.95 24.79 10.06
N SER A 86 28.37 25.40 8.95
CA SER A 86 27.46 25.97 7.95
C SER A 86 26.56 24.94 7.26
N VAL A 87 26.82 23.64 7.41
CA VAL A 87 25.90 22.59 6.92
C VAL A 87 24.59 22.54 7.73
N LEU A 88 24.55 23.19 8.89
CA LEU A 88 23.38 23.26 9.76
C LEU A 88 22.42 24.40 9.39
N ASP A 89 22.86 25.44 8.69
CA ASP A 89 22.09 26.66 8.41
C ASP A 89 20.67 26.40 7.86
N ASN A 90 20.53 25.37 7.03
CA ASN A 90 19.26 24.97 6.41
C ASN A 90 18.84 23.54 6.79
N ALA A 91 19.45 22.94 7.81
CA ALA A 91 19.19 21.57 8.19
C ALA A 91 17.95 21.45 9.08
N ASN A 92 17.13 20.45 8.80
CA ASN A 92 16.07 19.95 9.69
C ASN A 92 16.50 18.58 10.20
N ILE A 93 16.94 18.50 11.45
CA ILE A 93 17.45 17.26 12.04
C ILE A 93 16.44 16.77 13.08
N LEU A 94 16.06 15.50 13.03
CA LEU A 94 15.26 14.85 14.07
C LEU A 94 16.09 13.80 14.79
N ILE A 95 16.40 14.02 16.07
CA ILE A 95 17.06 13.08 16.96
C ILE A 95 15.99 12.39 17.80
N MET A 96 15.94 11.06 17.75
CA MET A 96 15.03 10.23 18.51
C MET A 96 15.83 9.38 19.50
N HIS A 97 15.43 9.43 20.78
CA HIS A 97 16.09 8.67 21.84
C HIS A 97 15.36 7.36 22.10
N MET A 98 16.02 6.23 21.83
CA MET A 98 15.47 4.93 22.20
C MET A 98 15.28 4.85 23.71
N GLY A 99 14.05 4.58 24.07
CA GLY A 99 13.59 4.38 25.42
C GLY A 99 14.29 3.25 26.18
N ARG A 100 13.96 3.14 27.47
CA ARG A 100 14.35 1.99 28.29
C ARG A 100 13.64 0.72 27.81
N ASP A 101 14.18 -0.43 28.21
CA ASP A 101 13.59 -1.74 27.92
C ASP A 101 12.11 -1.78 28.29
N PHE A 102 11.32 -2.43 27.44
CA PHE A 102 9.87 -2.49 27.58
C PHE A 102 9.42 -3.94 27.45
N PRO A 103 8.95 -4.55 28.55
CA PRO A 103 8.59 -5.97 28.54
C PRO A 103 7.62 -6.33 27.42
N PHE A 104 6.63 -5.50 27.16
CA PHE A 104 5.53 -5.84 26.25
C PHE A 104 5.87 -5.71 24.76
N SER A 105 7.04 -5.15 24.42
CA SER A 105 7.58 -5.18 23.05
C SER A 105 9.07 -5.49 23.09
N SER A 106 9.42 -6.70 22.67
CA SER A 106 10.80 -7.19 22.54
C SER A 106 11.71 -6.32 21.67
N CYS A 107 11.15 -5.55 20.73
CA CYS A 107 11.88 -4.63 19.86
C CYS A 107 12.01 -3.19 20.43
N GLY A 108 11.53 -2.97 21.66
CA GLY A 108 11.49 -1.67 22.32
C GLY A 108 10.19 -0.89 22.08
N ARG A 109 10.04 0.23 22.79
CA ARG A 109 8.84 1.10 22.77
C ARG A 109 8.62 1.78 21.42
N PHE A 110 9.71 2.14 20.76
CA PHE A 110 9.68 2.79 19.45
C PHE A 110 9.05 1.89 18.38
N PHE A 111 9.41 0.61 18.37
CA PHE A 111 8.83 -0.41 17.50
C PHE A 111 7.70 -1.20 18.18
N ASN A 112 7.02 -0.59 19.16
CA ASN A 112 5.79 -1.15 19.69
C ASN A 112 4.72 -1.11 18.61
N THR A 113 4.21 -2.28 18.22
CA THR A 113 3.18 -2.39 17.19
C THR A 113 1.85 -1.90 17.72
N LEU A 114 1.13 -1.12 16.93
CA LEU A 114 -0.16 -0.53 17.28
C LEU A 114 -1.28 -1.18 16.43
N PRO A 115 -2.54 -1.23 16.92
CA PRO A 115 -3.67 -1.78 16.18
C PRO A 115 -4.20 -0.77 15.17
N GLY A 116 -3.35 -0.41 14.21
CA GLY A 116 -3.65 0.60 13.18
C GLY A 116 -3.32 0.11 11.79
N LYS A 117 -4.14 0.53 10.83
CA LYS A 117 -3.85 0.42 9.39
C LYS A 117 -3.67 1.82 8.83
N HIS A 118 -2.92 1.96 7.75
CA HIS A 118 -2.86 3.26 7.06
C HIS A 118 -4.22 3.54 6.38
N THR A 119 -4.84 4.69 6.65
CA THR A 119 -6.14 5.13 6.05
C THR A 119 -6.01 5.45 4.57
N GLU A 120 -4.82 5.86 4.16
CA GLU A 120 -4.55 6.33 2.82
C GLU A 120 -4.45 5.17 1.83
N GLU A 121 -5.59 4.78 1.25
CA GLU A 121 -5.65 4.17 -0.09
C GLU A 121 -4.94 5.06 -1.16
N SER A 122 -4.55 6.30 -0.80
CA SER A 122 -4.14 7.39 -1.67
C SER A 122 -2.68 7.40 -2.12
N LYS A 123 -1.88 6.38 -1.83
CA LYS A 123 -0.62 6.19 -2.55
C LYS A 123 -0.65 4.87 -3.30
N GLU A 124 -1.00 4.97 -4.57
CA GLU A 124 -0.72 3.98 -5.64
C GLU A 124 0.75 3.46 -5.61
N HIS A 125 1.62 4.09 -4.81
CA HIS A 125 3.04 3.82 -4.65
C HIS A 125 3.45 3.20 -3.29
N LEU A 126 2.62 3.22 -2.24
CA LEU A 126 3.04 2.72 -0.91
C LEU A 126 3.03 1.19 -0.82
N CYS A 127 3.87 0.71 0.10
CA CYS A 127 3.97 -0.67 0.53
C CYS A 127 3.07 -0.89 1.75
N ASP A 128 2.58 -2.11 1.95
CA ASP A 128 1.92 -2.50 3.21
C ASP A 128 2.94 -2.63 4.36
N CYS A 129 2.52 -2.29 5.59
CA CYS A 129 3.37 -2.46 6.77
C CYS A 129 2.56 -2.58 8.07
N ILE A 130 3.25 -3.09 9.09
CA ILE A 130 2.77 -3.05 10.47
C ILE A 130 2.97 -1.62 10.98
N VAL A 131 1.93 -1.00 11.52
CA VAL A 131 2.02 0.32 12.15
C VAL A 131 2.65 0.18 13.54
N SER A 132 3.58 1.07 13.86
CA SER A 132 4.29 1.13 15.13
C SER A 132 4.24 2.53 15.76
N ASN A 133 4.68 2.64 17.02
CA ASN A 133 4.78 3.94 17.69
C ASN A 133 5.73 4.91 16.95
N PHE A 134 6.73 4.39 16.23
CA PHE A 134 7.57 5.19 15.34
C PHE A 134 6.73 5.95 14.30
N ASP A 135 5.82 5.26 13.63
CA ASP A 135 5.01 5.86 12.56
C ASP A 135 4.10 6.96 13.12
N LEU A 136 3.50 6.72 14.30
CA LEU A 136 2.68 7.70 15.01
C LEU A 136 3.48 8.93 15.43
N LEU A 137 4.64 8.74 16.08
CA LEU A 137 5.48 9.84 16.53
C LEU A 137 6.03 10.63 15.34
N LEU A 138 6.45 9.96 14.27
CA LEU A 138 6.95 10.61 13.08
C LEU A 138 5.85 11.46 12.41
N ASP A 139 4.62 10.96 12.32
CA ASP A 139 3.47 11.73 11.84
C ASP A 139 3.22 12.97 12.71
N VAL A 140 3.12 12.80 14.02
CA VAL A 140 2.86 13.90 14.96
C VAL A 140 3.95 14.98 14.84
N VAL A 141 5.22 14.59 14.86
CA VAL A 141 6.32 15.55 14.79
C VAL A 141 6.39 16.20 13.40
N SER A 142 6.27 15.44 12.31
CA SER A 142 6.49 15.95 10.93
C SER A 142 5.31 16.72 10.35
N ASN A 143 4.08 16.31 10.68
CA ASN A 143 2.85 16.78 10.04
C ASN A 143 2.00 17.67 10.96
N LYS A 144 2.28 17.71 12.27
CA LYS A 144 1.47 18.49 13.22
C LYS A 144 2.31 19.51 13.99
N LEU A 145 3.39 19.07 14.64
CA LEU A 145 4.19 19.97 15.49
C LEU A 145 5.14 20.86 14.69
N SER A 146 5.92 20.28 13.77
CA SER A 146 6.99 21.01 13.06
C SER A 146 6.54 21.80 11.83
N VAL A 147 5.24 21.80 11.51
CA VAL A 147 4.67 22.55 10.38
C VAL A 147 5.03 24.03 10.53
N ASN A 148 5.62 24.61 9.49
CA ASN A 148 6.13 26.00 9.46
C ASN A 148 7.25 26.33 10.47
N ALA A 149 7.86 25.35 11.14
CA ALA A 149 9.03 25.58 11.99
C ALA A 149 10.25 25.96 11.13
N PRO A 150 11.15 26.83 11.62
CA PRO A 150 12.43 27.11 10.94
C PRO A 150 13.36 25.89 10.91
N PRO A 151 14.48 25.95 10.17
CA PRO A 151 15.60 25.01 10.31
C PRO A 151 16.05 24.88 11.76
N GLY A 152 16.43 23.67 12.17
CA GLY A 152 16.77 23.39 13.56
C GLY A 152 16.85 21.91 13.88
N VAL A 153 17.22 21.63 15.14
CA VAL A 153 17.34 20.28 15.68
C VAL A 153 16.14 19.99 16.56
N TRP A 154 15.47 18.90 16.26
CA TRP A 154 14.36 18.35 17.04
C TRP A 154 14.86 17.18 17.84
N VAL A 155 14.55 17.13 19.13
CA VAL A 155 14.82 15.98 19.99
C VAL A 155 13.50 15.40 20.47
N CYS A 156 13.32 14.10 20.33
CA CYS A 156 12.07 13.39 20.64
C CYS A 156 12.37 12.09 21.41
N SER A 157 11.73 11.92 22.57
CA SER A 157 11.73 10.63 23.27
C SER A 157 10.80 9.62 22.59
N THR A 158 11.16 8.34 22.61
CA THR A 158 10.30 7.26 22.10
C THR A 158 9.48 6.58 23.20
N ASP A 159 9.50 7.12 24.42
CA ASP A 159 8.90 6.51 25.63
C ASP A 159 7.41 6.82 25.81
N MET A 160 6.82 7.62 24.93
CA MET A 160 5.44 8.05 25.02
C MET A 160 4.67 7.81 23.72
N MET A 161 3.36 7.83 23.88
CA MET A 161 2.39 7.98 22.81
C MET A 161 1.82 9.39 22.87
N LEU A 162 1.76 10.04 21.71
CA LEU A 162 1.27 11.41 21.57
C LEU A 162 0.09 11.43 20.61
N THR A 163 -1.00 12.08 21.02
CA THR A 163 -2.08 12.46 20.12
C THR A 163 -2.12 13.98 20.04
N VAL A 164 -2.16 14.53 18.83
CA VAL A 164 -2.29 15.97 18.59
C VAL A 164 -3.36 16.18 17.53
N SER A 165 -4.26 17.14 17.77
CA SER A 165 -5.29 17.56 16.81
C SER A 165 -4.64 18.17 15.55
N PRO A 166 -5.11 17.87 14.33
CA PRO A 166 -4.55 18.46 13.10
C PRO A 166 -4.72 19.98 12.99
N ASP A 167 -5.67 20.56 13.72
CA ASP A 167 -5.88 22.01 13.77
C ASP A 167 -4.87 22.73 14.68
N THR A 168 -3.97 21.98 15.35
CA THR A 168 -2.91 22.56 16.18
C THR A 168 -2.02 23.45 15.32
N ARG A 169 -1.80 24.68 15.76
CA ARG A 169 -0.93 25.65 15.09
C ARG A 169 0.02 26.28 16.11
N ILE A 170 1.31 26.16 15.86
CA ILE A 170 2.37 26.75 16.70
C ILE A 170 2.92 27.98 15.98
N ASN A 171 2.94 29.14 16.66
CA ASN A 171 3.52 30.35 16.11
C ASN A 171 5.05 30.36 16.24
N TRP A 172 5.72 29.70 15.29
CA TRP A 172 7.17 29.52 15.30
C TRP A 172 8.00 30.82 15.25
N LYS A 173 7.40 31.96 14.87
CA LYS A 173 8.10 33.26 14.85
C LYS A 173 8.60 33.69 16.24
N GLN A 174 7.93 33.24 17.31
CA GLN A 174 8.25 33.58 18.70
C GLN A 174 9.45 32.79 19.27
N PHE A 175 9.94 31.79 18.53
CA PHE A 175 11.03 30.88 18.92
C PHE A 175 12.24 31.00 17.97
N SER A 176 12.42 32.17 17.36
CA SER A 176 13.52 32.45 16.44
C SER A 176 14.89 32.46 17.11
N ASP A 177 14.95 32.73 18.43
CA ASP A 177 16.20 32.87 19.19
C ASP A 177 16.19 32.06 20.50
N GLY A 178 16.24 30.73 20.41
CA GLY A 178 16.34 29.87 21.59
C GLY A 178 15.85 28.43 21.41
N ILE A 179 15.39 27.86 22.52
CA ILE A 179 14.85 26.50 22.61
C ILE A 179 13.36 26.56 22.94
N ALA A 180 12.56 25.73 22.26
CA ALA A 180 11.15 25.53 22.57
C ALA A 180 10.91 24.12 23.16
N MET A 181 10.33 24.06 24.35
CA MET A 181 9.84 22.82 24.97
C MET A 181 8.38 22.62 24.61
N LEU A 182 8.04 21.48 24.01
CA LEU A 182 6.65 21.14 23.73
C LEU A 182 6.08 20.47 24.98
N LEU A 183 4.96 20.98 25.49
CA LEU A 183 4.37 20.60 26.77
C LEU A 183 2.91 20.18 26.55
N PHE A 184 2.40 19.29 27.40
CA PHE A 184 1.02 18.80 27.31
C PHE A 184 0.29 19.00 28.64
N HIS A 185 -1.03 19.09 28.59
CA HIS A 185 -1.83 19.19 29.80
C HIS A 185 -1.82 17.87 30.59
N GLY A 186 -1.59 17.97 31.89
CA GLY A 186 -1.66 16.86 32.83
C GLY A 186 -2.48 17.18 34.07
N ASP A 187 -3.05 16.14 34.67
CA ASP A 187 -3.63 16.22 36.01
C ASP A 187 -2.53 16.22 37.07
N VAL A 188 -2.74 16.95 38.17
CA VAL A 188 -1.79 17.09 39.27
C VAL A 188 -1.36 15.72 39.84
N GLU A 189 -2.29 14.76 39.91
CA GLU A 189 -1.99 13.42 40.43
C GLU A 189 -1.10 12.62 39.49
N TYR A 190 -1.42 12.60 38.19
CA TYR A 190 -0.59 11.95 37.18
C TYR A 190 0.81 12.60 37.10
N ALA A 191 0.86 13.93 37.22
CA ALA A 191 2.09 14.71 37.15
C ALA A 191 3.14 14.37 38.23
N LYS A 192 2.75 13.75 39.36
CA LYS A 192 3.66 13.33 40.43
C LYS A 192 4.73 12.36 39.97
N ASP A 193 4.46 11.58 38.93
CA ASP A 193 5.41 10.60 38.41
C ASP A 193 6.19 11.11 37.19
N HIS A 194 5.95 12.36 36.79
CA HIS A 194 6.46 12.99 35.56
C HIS A 194 7.27 14.27 35.84
N GLY A 195 7.85 14.81 34.78
CA GLY A 195 8.43 16.15 34.79
C GLY A 195 7.36 17.21 34.53
N VAL A 196 7.34 18.28 35.31
CA VAL A 196 6.44 19.43 35.17
C VAL A 196 7.25 20.69 35.01
N VAL A 197 6.75 21.62 34.20
CA VAL A 197 7.42 22.90 33.96
C VAL A 197 6.69 24.03 34.70
N LYS A 198 7.43 24.91 35.35
CA LYS A 198 6.88 26.19 35.84
C LYS A 198 7.05 27.23 34.75
N LEU A 199 5.94 27.76 34.24
CA LEU A 199 5.94 28.79 33.19
C LEU A 199 5.76 30.18 33.82
N GLY A 200 6.59 31.13 33.38
CA GLY A 200 6.49 32.54 33.68
C GLY A 200 5.87 33.35 32.54
N ASP A 201 6.12 34.67 32.55
CA ASP A 201 5.62 35.60 31.54
C ASP A 201 6.03 35.20 30.11
N GLU A 202 5.12 35.39 29.16
CA GLU A 202 5.33 35.05 27.73
C GLU A 202 5.75 33.59 27.48
N GLY A 203 5.45 32.69 28.41
CA GLY A 203 5.79 31.26 28.31
C GLY A 203 7.26 30.95 28.56
N ARG A 204 8.04 31.86 29.17
CA ARG A 204 9.42 31.57 29.58
C ARG A 204 9.45 30.50 30.67
N VAL A 205 10.43 29.60 30.60
CA VAL A 205 10.56 28.51 31.58
C VAL A 205 11.28 29.02 32.82
N GLN A 206 10.55 29.09 33.92
CA GLN A 206 11.09 29.48 35.23
C GLN A 206 11.82 28.32 35.89
N ASP A 207 11.28 27.11 35.82
CA ASP A 207 11.82 25.93 36.50
C ASP A 207 11.33 24.62 35.87
N ILE A 208 12.05 23.52 36.10
CA ILE A 208 11.68 22.17 35.64
C ILE A 208 11.75 21.22 36.85
N ILE A 209 10.60 20.71 37.27
CA ILE A 209 10.43 19.91 38.48
C ILE A 209 10.22 18.44 38.10
N PHE A 210 11.01 17.54 38.68
CA PHE A 210 10.84 16.09 38.48
C PHE A 210 10.30 15.43 39.73
N ARG A 211 9.17 14.71 39.60
CA ARG A 211 8.53 13.99 40.71
C ARG A 211 8.34 14.82 41.98
N GLY A 212 7.85 16.05 41.79
CA GLY A 212 7.60 16.99 42.88
C GLY A 212 6.46 16.54 43.80
N THR A 213 6.43 17.07 45.01
CA THR A 213 5.28 16.89 45.90
C THR A 213 4.04 17.58 45.32
N SER A 214 2.83 17.15 45.74
CA SER A 214 1.58 17.79 45.31
C SER A 214 1.58 19.30 45.48
N ASP A 215 2.17 19.80 46.57
CA ASP A 215 2.18 21.22 46.86
C ASP A 215 3.09 22.00 45.92
N ILE A 216 4.25 21.43 45.55
CA ILE A 216 5.16 22.01 44.56
C ILE A 216 4.52 21.98 43.17
N ILE A 217 3.93 20.86 42.74
CA ILE A 217 3.30 20.73 41.42
C ILE A 217 2.13 21.72 41.26
N LYS A 218 1.35 21.95 42.32
CA LYS A 218 0.26 22.95 42.31
C LYS A 218 0.74 24.37 42.00
N THR A 219 2.00 24.71 42.28
CA THR A 219 2.57 26.02 41.92
C THR A 219 2.76 26.19 40.40
N CYS A 220 2.70 25.11 39.63
CA CYS A 220 2.82 25.10 38.17
C CYS A 220 1.45 25.05 37.46
N THR A 221 0.35 25.22 38.20
CA THR A 221 -1.00 25.11 37.65
C THR A 221 -1.30 26.26 36.70
N LEU A 222 -1.78 25.92 35.50
CA LEU A 222 -2.24 26.87 34.51
C LEU A 222 -3.64 27.38 34.86
N GLU A 223 -4.13 28.41 34.18
CA GLU A 223 -5.47 29.00 34.41
C GLU A 223 -6.61 27.97 34.30
N ASN A 224 -6.43 26.91 33.52
CA ASN A 224 -7.40 25.83 33.32
C ASN A 224 -7.36 24.73 34.41
N GLY A 225 -6.53 24.87 35.45
CA GLY A 225 -6.41 23.89 36.53
C GLY A 225 -5.53 22.67 36.20
N LYS A 226 -4.98 22.57 34.98
CA LYS A 226 -4.02 21.54 34.58
C LYS A 226 -2.58 22.01 34.80
N VAL A 227 -1.64 21.09 34.73
CA VAL A 227 -0.19 21.39 34.80
C VAL A 227 0.51 21.05 33.48
N PRO A 228 1.56 21.78 33.09
CA PRO A 228 2.26 21.54 31.83
C PRO A 228 3.32 20.43 32.01
N LEU A 229 3.01 19.25 31.49
CA LEU A 229 3.88 18.07 31.50
C LEU A 229 4.98 18.18 30.45
N VAL A 230 6.17 17.72 30.82
CA VAL A 230 7.29 17.53 29.90
C VAL A 230 6.97 16.39 28.93
N SER A 231 6.81 16.72 27.66
CA SER A 231 6.43 15.74 26.63
C SER A 231 7.56 14.85 26.13
N GLY A 232 8.83 15.25 26.35
CA GLY A 232 9.97 14.61 25.71
C GLY A 232 10.28 15.13 24.29
N VAL A 233 9.56 16.15 23.79
CA VAL A 233 9.81 16.81 22.50
C VAL A 233 10.35 18.22 22.70
N VAL A 234 11.49 18.52 22.05
CA VAL A 234 12.21 19.79 22.17
C VAL A 234 12.66 20.25 20.78
N TYR A 235 12.49 21.53 20.48
CA TYR A 235 13.07 22.19 19.30
C TYR A 235 14.22 23.11 19.72
N ILE A 236 15.35 22.98 19.05
CA ILE A 236 16.57 23.77 19.26
C ILE A 236 16.89 24.50 17.96
N ASN A 237 16.95 25.83 18.00
CA ASN A 237 17.34 26.61 16.82
C ASN A 237 18.84 26.41 16.48
N ILE A 238 19.24 26.76 15.26
CA ILE A 238 20.60 26.51 14.76
C ILE A 238 21.70 27.17 15.61
N PRO A 239 21.62 28.47 15.99
CA PRO A 239 22.66 29.10 16.82
C PRO A 239 22.89 28.40 18.17
N VAL A 240 21.83 27.87 18.79
CA VAL A 240 21.96 27.12 20.04
C VAL A 240 22.46 25.70 19.79
N ALA A 241 22.07 25.06 18.69
CA ALA A 241 22.61 23.77 18.28
C ALA A 241 24.13 23.85 18.06
N GLU A 242 24.65 24.92 17.46
CA GLU A 242 26.10 25.14 17.32
C GLU A 242 26.82 25.27 18.67
N LYS A 243 26.21 25.98 19.65
CA LYS A 243 26.75 26.05 21.01
C LYS A 243 26.79 24.67 21.67
N ILE A 244 25.74 23.87 21.55
CA ILE A 244 25.69 22.51 22.10
C ILE A 244 26.71 21.61 21.39
N LEU A 245 26.82 21.72 20.07
CA LEU A 245 27.80 20.98 19.28
C LEU A 245 29.22 21.27 19.76
N SER A 246 29.55 22.51 20.14
CA SER A 246 30.88 22.88 20.66
C SER A 246 31.31 22.12 21.93
N PHE A 247 30.41 21.42 22.62
CA PHE A 247 30.74 20.63 23.81
C PHE A 247 31.73 19.48 23.55
N HIS A 248 31.84 19.00 22.31
CA HIS A 248 32.81 17.96 21.93
C HIS A 248 34.29 18.36 22.15
N VAL A 249 34.61 19.64 22.35
CA VAL A 249 35.98 20.13 22.64
C VAL A 249 36.19 20.64 24.06
N TYR A 250 35.19 20.53 24.94
CA TYR A 250 35.27 21.07 26.30
C TYR A 250 35.25 19.96 27.35
N ALA A 251 36.36 19.71 28.04
CA ALA A 251 36.37 18.80 29.19
C ALA A 251 35.56 19.37 30.38
N PRO A 252 34.77 18.54 31.10
CA PRO A 252 34.55 17.09 30.89
C PRO A 252 33.34 16.73 29.97
N LEU A 253 32.77 17.68 29.24
CA LEU A 253 31.58 17.48 28.37
C LEU A 253 31.87 16.68 27.10
N ASP A 254 33.11 16.74 26.61
CA ASP A 254 33.62 15.93 25.50
C ASP A 254 33.45 14.42 25.75
N ALA A 255 33.48 13.99 27.02
CA ALA A 255 33.22 12.61 27.44
C ALA A 255 31.81 12.09 27.12
N CYS A 256 30.87 12.97 26.74
CA CYS A 256 29.56 12.56 26.19
C CYS A 256 29.61 12.15 24.72
N THR A 257 30.76 12.27 24.06
CA THR A 257 30.92 12.01 22.62
C THR A 257 31.94 10.91 22.36
N TYR A 258 31.89 10.31 21.18
CA TYR A 258 32.90 9.32 20.79
C TYR A 258 34.31 9.92 20.66
N TYR A 259 34.45 11.23 20.36
CA TYR A 259 35.74 11.92 20.40
C TYR A 259 36.38 11.89 21.79
N GLY A 260 35.60 12.15 22.84
CA GLY A 260 36.07 12.06 24.23
C GLY A 260 36.48 10.64 24.58
N LEU A 261 35.71 9.64 24.18
CA LEU A 261 36.06 8.23 24.40
C LEU A 261 37.37 7.83 23.74
N ASP A 262 37.55 8.18 22.47
CA ASP A 262 38.74 7.82 21.70
C ASP A 262 40.01 8.51 22.23
N THR A 263 39.84 9.59 22.99
CA THR A 263 40.93 10.28 23.71
C THR A 263 41.11 9.79 25.16
N GLY A 264 40.33 8.81 25.60
CA GLY A 264 40.44 8.15 26.91
C GLY A 264 39.60 8.80 28.02
N ALA A 265 38.66 9.69 27.71
CA ALA A 265 37.77 10.28 28.71
C ALA A 265 36.76 9.25 29.24
N GLU A 266 36.47 9.33 30.54
CA GLU A 266 35.44 8.48 31.17
C GLU A 266 34.03 9.07 30.94
N PRO A 267 33.08 8.30 30.39
CA PRO A 267 31.77 8.84 30.02
C PRO A 267 30.95 9.37 31.18
N ILE A 268 30.35 10.54 30.97
CA ILE A 268 29.52 11.24 31.96
C ILE A 268 28.04 11.16 31.60
N GLN A 269 27.19 10.99 32.60
CA GLN A 269 25.75 10.92 32.40
C GLN A 269 25.13 12.32 32.44
N LEU A 270 24.50 12.75 31.34
CA LEU A 270 23.79 14.04 31.24
C LEU A 270 22.34 13.89 30.80
N SER A 271 21.42 14.57 31.48
CA SER A 271 20.02 14.71 31.11
C SER A 271 19.80 15.93 30.24
N LEU A 272 19.05 15.77 29.15
CA LEU A 272 18.62 16.90 28.33
C LEU A 272 17.79 17.87 29.18
N PHE A 273 16.84 17.37 29.98
CA PHE A 273 15.93 18.22 30.74
C PHE A 273 16.57 18.79 32.02
N PHE A 274 17.36 18.00 32.73
CA PHE A 274 17.82 18.35 34.09
C PHE A 274 19.25 18.87 34.17
N ASP A 275 20.07 18.71 33.12
CA ASP A 275 21.40 19.31 33.06
C ASP A 275 21.53 20.34 31.94
N ILE A 276 20.93 20.11 30.77
CA ILE A 276 21.03 21.08 29.66
C ILE A 276 19.94 22.15 29.78
N LEU A 277 18.66 21.78 29.72
CA LEU A 277 17.56 22.75 29.70
C LEU A 277 17.38 23.47 31.04
N LEU A 278 17.55 22.78 32.18
CA LEU A 278 17.42 23.41 33.50
C LEU A 278 18.44 24.56 33.71
N SER A 279 19.61 24.50 33.07
CA SER A 279 20.61 25.59 33.13
C SER A 279 20.11 26.93 32.55
N LEU A 280 19.08 26.85 31.69
CA LEU A 280 18.47 27.98 31.00
C LEU A 280 17.27 28.57 31.78
N ALA A 281 16.78 27.88 32.80
CA ALA A 281 15.56 28.25 33.51
C ALA A 281 15.74 29.49 34.42
N GLU A 282 14.76 30.39 34.46
CA GLU A 282 14.93 31.72 35.08
C GLU A 282 15.12 31.68 36.61
N ASP A 283 14.38 30.83 37.32
CA ASP A 283 14.34 30.75 38.80
C ASP A 283 15.45 29.85 39.39
N VAL A 284 16.31 29.28 38.54
CA VAL A 284 17.41 28.41 38.98
C VAL A 284 18.65 29.26 39.25
N THR A 285 19.32 29.04 40.39
CA THR A 285 20.61 29.70 40.69
C THR A 285 21.80 28.86 40.24
N GLU A 286 22.93 29.50 39.96
CA GLU A 286 24.17 28.80 39.57
C GLU A 286 24.60 27.79 40.63
N SER A 287 24.53 28.18 41.91
CA SER A 287 24.92 27.32 43.04
C SER A 287 24.06 26.06 43.09
N ASP A 288 22.74 26.20 43.07
CA ASP A 288 21.81 25.08 43.22
C ASP A 288 21.88 24.12 42.02
N PHE A 289 22.09 24.68 40.82
CA PHE A 289 22.29 23.91 39.60
C PHE A 289 23.60 23.13 39.63
N VAL A 290 24.73 23.80 39.87
CA VAL A 290 26.06 23.15 39.86
C VAL A 290 26.15 22.08 40.94
N CYS A 291 25.62 22.33 42.13
CA CYS A 291 25.59 21.36 43.23
C CYS A 291 24.63 20.18 42.98
N GLY A 292 23.73 20.28 41.99
CA GLY A 292 22.77 19.24 41.64
C GLY A 292 21.52 19.19 42.51
N GLU A 293 21.31 20.15 43.41
CA GLU A 293 20.21 20.13 44.37
C GLU A 293 18.85 20.17 43.69
N ARG A 294 18.75 20.89 42.56
CA ARG A 294 17.51 21.03 41.77
C ARG A 294 17.16 19.80 40.94
N SER A 295 18.15 18.99 40.58
CA SER A 295 17.95 17.80 39.73
C SER A 295 17.51 16.57 40.56
N GLY A 296 17.28 16.72 41.86
CA GLY A 296 16.78 15.68 42.76
C GLY A 296 17.68 14.44 42.79
N SER A 297 17.08 13.25 42.75
CA SER A 297 17.83 11.98 42.70
C SER A 297 18.75 11.85 41.49
N TYR A 298 18.46 12.53 40.38
CA TYR A 298 19.33 12.62 39.20
C TYR A 298 20.55 13.52 39.44
N GLY A 299 20.38 14.52 40.31
CA GLY A 299 21.43 15.47 40.70
C GLY A 299 22.56 14.88 41.54
N HIS A 300 22.26 13.77 42.22
CA HIS A 300 23.11 13.14 43.24
C HIS A 300 23.59 11.73 42.89
N SER A 301 23.40 11.28 41.65
CA SER A 301 23.77 9.93 41.21
C SER A 301 24.41 9.97 39.82
N THR A 302 25.64 9.48 39.73
CA THR A 302 26.44 9.27 38.49
C THR A 302 26.44 7.81 38.05
N SER A 303 25.99 6.90 38.93
CA SER A 303 25.91 5.47 38.73
C SER A 303 24.46 4.99 38.82
N MET A 304 24.04 4.27 37.80
CA MET A 304 22.70 3.69 37.67
C MET A 304 22.13 3.12 38.98
N GLY A 305 21.11 3.78 39.54
CA GLY A 305 20.30 3.22 40.63
C GLY A 305 21.06 2.91 41.91
N THR A 306 22.21 3.56 42.15
CA THR A 306 22.98 3.47 43.39
C THR A 306 23.13 4.85 44.00
N GLU A 307 22.97 4.95 45.32
CA GLU A 307 23.31 6.15 46.08
C GLU A 307 24.82 6.40 45.95
N CYS A 308 25.16 7.60 45.46
CA CYS A 308 26.48 8.23 45.31
C CYS A 308 27.74 7.35 45.43
N SER A 309 28.37 7.10 44.27
CA SER A 309 29.70 6.53 44.09
C SER A 309 30.79 7.62 44.07
N SER A 310 31.68 7.60 45.07
CA SER A 310 32.94 8.39 45.16
C SER A 310 32.85 9.93 45.15
N LYS A 311 33.83 10.60 45.77
CA LYS A 311 33.92 12.07 45.78
C LYS A 311 34.32 12.65 44.41
N ASP A 312 35.01 11.85 43.59
CA ASP A 312 35.61 12.31 42.34
C ASP A 312 34.57 12.42 41.21
N GLU A 313 33.63 11.49 41.10
CA GLU A 313 32.52 11.55 40.13
C GLU A 313 31.62 12.78 40.35
N MET A 314 31.34 13.13 41.61
CA MET A 314 30.57 14.32 41.96
C MET A 314 31.31 15.62 41.62
N ALA A 315 32.64 15.65 41.78
CA ALA A 315 33.45 16.80 41.40
C ALA A 315 33.45 16.99 39.87
N LEU A 316 33.51 15.89 39.12
CA LEU A 316 33.47 15.88 37.66
C LEU A 316 32.12 16.36 37.11
N MET A 317 31.00 15.89 37.68
CA MET A 317 29.66 16.40 37.34
C MET A 317 29.46 17.88 37.68
N ARG A 318 29.98 18.36 38.82
CA ARG A 318 29.98 19.80 39.14
C ARG A 318 30.75 20.60 38.09
N GLY A 319 31.90 20.09 37.65
CA GLY A 319 32.69 20.67 36.56
C GLY A 319 31.89 20.75 35.25
N ALA A 320 31.20 19.67 34.87
CA ALA A 320 30.32 19.63 33.70
C ALA A 320 29.20 20.69 33.80
N ARG A 321 28.46 20.73 34.92
CA ARG A 321 27.37 21.69 35.13
C ARG A 321 27.86 23.14 35.13
N ALA A 322 28.99 23.43 35.77
CA ALA A 322 29.57 24.77 35.73
C ALA A 322 29.90 25.22 34.30
N LYS A 323 30.37 24.31 33.43
CA LYS A 323 30.59 24.60 32.00
C LYS A 323 29.29 24.81 31.25
N LEU A 324 28.28 23.95 31.45
CA LEU A 324 26.96 24.10 30.84
C LEU A 324 26.34 25.45 31.19
N TRP A 325 26.35 25.81 32.47
CA TRP A 325 25.87 27.11 32.95
C TRP A 325 26.57 28.26 32.23
N LYS A 326 27.91 28.25 32.20
CA LYS A 326 28.70 29.32 31.56
C LYS A 326 28.40 29.48 30.06
N ILE A 327 28.18 28.39 29.33
CA ILE A 327 28.02 28.43 27.87
C ILE A 327 26.57 28.70 27.45
N LEU A 328 25.60 28.14 28.18
CA LEU A 328 24.19 28.16 27.81
C LEU A 328 23.39 29.29 28.47
N ARG A 329 23.77 29.74 29.67
CA ARG A 329 23.02 30.78 30.39
C ARG A 329 22.86 32.03 29.52
N GLY A 330 21.63 32.55 29.46
CA GLY A 330 21.26 33.69 28.61
C GLY A 330 20.62 33.31 27.27
N VAL A 331 20.62 32.02 26.89
CA VAL A 331 19.77 31.51 25.79
C VAL A 331 18.31 31.45 26.25
N SER A 332 17.38 31.85 25.39
CA SER A 332 15.94 31.80 25.71
C SER A 332 15.43 30.35 25.75
N LEU A 333 14.72 30.00 26.82
CA LEU A 333 13.98 28.75 26.94
C LEU A 333 12.50 29.06 27.16
N LYS A 334 11.65 28.58 26.25
CA LYS A 334 10.19 28.80 26.31
C LYS A 334 9.42 27.48 26.23
N GLY A 335 8.32 27.41 26.96
CA GLY A 335 7.36 26.31 26.90
C GLY A 335 6.20 26.60 25.96
N VAL A 336 5.80 25.61 25.18
CA VAL A 336 4.63 25.64 24.29
C VAL A 336 3.67 24.56 24.76
N VAL A 337 2.55 24.97 25.37
CA VAL A 337 1.53 24.02 25.84
C VAL A 337 0.58 23.68 24.70
N ILE A 338 0.53 22.40 24.33
CA ILE A 338 -0.36 21.88 23.30
C ILE A 338 -1.77 21.70 23.90
N GLU A 339 -2.67 22.63 23.58
CA GLU A 339 -4.00 22.67 24.20
C GLU A 339 -4.86 21.45 23.85
N LYS A 340 -4.85 21.05 22.57
CA LYS A 340 -5.63 19.94 22.02
C LYS A 340 -4.74 18.73 21.72
N GLY A 341 -4.02 18.28 22.73
CA GLY A 341 -3.17 17.09 22.66
C GLY A 341 -3.22 16.25 23.93
N GLU A 342 -2.93 14.97 23.78
CA GLU A 342 -2.86 13.98 24.85
C GLU A 342 -1.44 13.41 24.93
N PHE A 343 -0.95 13.25 26.15
CA PHE A 343 0.34 12.64 26.46
C PHE A 343 0.10 11.38 27.28
N ASP A 344 0.65 10.26 26.82
CA ASP A 344 0.56 8.98 27.50
C ASP A 344 1.93 8.28 27.55
N TYR A 345 2.52 8.24 28.74
CA TYR A 345 3.82 7.58 28.94
C TYR A 345 3.68 6.05 28.98
N MET A 346 4.50 5.33 28.23
CA MET A 346 4.51 3.86 28.19
C MET A 346 5.15 3.27 29.46
N GLN A 347 4.38 3.18 30.54
CA GLN A 347 4.84 2.59 31.79
C GLN A 347 5.09 1.07 31.61
N PRO A 348 6.10 0.49 32.27
CA PRO A 348 6.34 -0.96 32.24
C PRO A 348 5.31 -1.72 33.12
N SER A 349 4.03 -1.48 32.88
CA SER A 349 2.88 -2.12 33.52
C SER A 349 2.00 -2.76 32.44
N ALA A 350 1.54 -3.98 32.70
CA ALA A 350 0.72 -4.72 31.75
C ALA A 350 -0.66 -4.06 31.57
N GLU A 351 -1.22 -3.48 32.63
CA GLU A 351 -2.45 -2.69 32.57
C GLU A 351 -2.28 -1.46 31.68
N CYS A 352 -1.15 -0.76 31.82
CA CYS A 352 -0.84 0.40 30.98
C CYS A 352 -0.74 0.00 29.51
N TYR A 353 -0.02 -1.07 29.19
CA TYR A 353 0.08 -1.61 27.83
C TYR A 353 -1.29 -2.03 27.27
N ARG A 354 -2.10 -2.74 28.06
CA ARG A 354 -3.44 -3.18 27.67
C ARG A 354 -4.35 -2.00 27.34
N ARG A 355 -4.38 -0.98 28.21
CA ARG A 355 -5.14 0.26 28.01
C ARG A 355 -4.69 0.99 26.73
N GLN A 356 -3.37 1.13 26.53
CA GLN A 356 -2.80 1.77 25.34
C GLN A 356 -3.22 1.02 24.08
N MET A 357 -2.98 -0.28 24.00
CA MET A 357 -3.38 -1.07 22.82
C MET A 357 -4.88 -0.97 22.52
N ARG A 358 -5.74 -0.77 23.51
CA ARG A 358 -7.19 -0.60 23.29
C ARG A 358 -7.62 0.84 22.92
N GLY A 359 -6.85 1.86 23.32
CA GLY A 359 -7.25 3.27 23.22
C GLY A 359 -6.35 4.16 22.34
N SER A 360 -5.20 3.69 21.90
CA SER A 360 -4.13 4.55 21.39
C SER A 360 -4.36 5.24 20.04
N ILE A 361 -5.32 4.80 19.23
CA ILE A 361 -5.58 5.35 17.88
C ILE A 361 -6.98 6.01 17.79
N THR A 362 -7.81 5.92 18.83
CA THR A 362 -9.20 6.44 18.82
C THR A 362 -9.29 7.97 18.74
N SER A 363 -8.24 8.71 19.14
CA SER A 363 -8.29 10.17 19.25
C SER A 363 -7.86 10.97 18.00
N SER A 364 -7.51 10.30 16.87
CA SER A 364 -7.23 11.00 15.60
C SER A 364 -8.19 10.60 14.46
N THR A 365 -9.35 11.23 14.40
CA THR A 365 -10.33 11.09 13.29
C THR A 365 -9.85 11.66 11.94
N THR A 366 -8.60 12.15 11.87
CA THR A 366 -8.08 13.01 10.79
C THR A 366 -6.58 12.74 10.49
N GLY A 367 -6.04 11.58 10.87
CA GLY A 367 -4.64 11.18 10.62
C GLY A 367 -4.48 10.13 9.49
N PRO A 368 -3.23 9.78 9.11
CA PRO A 368 -2.95 8.77 8.10
C PRO A 368 -3.15 7.33 8.59
N PHE A 369 -3.71 7.13 9.79
CA PHE A 369 -3.92 5.83 10.43
C PHE A 369 -5.36 5.67 10.88
N GLU A 370 -5.93 4.48 10.65
CA GLU A 370 -7.25 4.05 11.08
C GLU A 370 -7.07 3.03 12.20
N LEU A 371 -7.81 3.19 13.30
CA LEU A 371 -7.88 2.16 14.32
C LEU A 371 -8.53 0.91 13.74
N CYS A 372 -7.84 -0.22 13.86
CA CYS A 372 -8.38 -1.49 13.45
C CYS A 372 -8.01 -2.53 14.51
N VAL A 373 -8.98 -2.88 15.36
CA VAL A 373 -8.80 -3.78 16.51
C VAL A 373 -8.27 -5.16 16.09
N HIS A 374 -8.55 -5.59 14.85
CA HIS A 374 -7.96 -6.77 14.22
C HIS A 374 -7.12 -6.36 13.00
N THR A 375 -5.82 -6.16 13.18
CA THR A 375 -4.91 -5.72 12.12
C THR A 375 -3.84 -6.75 11.82
N HIS A 376 -3.69 -7.13 10.54
CA HIS A 376 -2.79 -8.23 10.13
C HIS A 376 -3.13 -9.47 10.95
N VAL A 377 -4.31 -10.05 10.74
CA VAL A 377 -4.78 -11.20 11.53
C VAL A 377 -5.33 -12.25 10.60
N CYS A 378 -5.06 -13.51 10.92
CA CYS A 378 -5.68 -14.64 10.26
C CYS A 378 -6.38 -15.56 11.27
N PHE A 379 -7.64 -15.92 10.99
CA PHE A 379 -8.44 -16.82 11.81
C PHE A 379 -8.66 -18.13 11.04
N HIS A 380 -7.88 -19.17 11.36
CA HIS A 380 -7.97 -20.46 10.67
C HIS A 380 -8.96 -21.40 11.34
N LYS A 381 -9.73 -22.13 10.54
CA LYS A 381 -10.42 -23.33 11.04
C LYS A 381 -9.40 -24.40 11.39
N ASN A 382 -9.64 -25.13 12.47
CA ASN A 382 -8.84 -26.33 12.76
C ASN A 382 -9.22 -27.49 11.83
N ASN A 383 -8.50 -28.61 11.95
CA ASN A 383 -8.75 -29.83 11.15
C ASN A 383 -10.16 -30.42 11.31
N GLN A 384 -10.91 -30.02 12.34
CA GLN A 384 -12.30 -30.44 12.59
C GLN A 384 -13.32 -29.41 12.08
N GLY A 385 -12.87 -28.34 11.41
CA GLY A 385 -13.72 -27.29 10.85
C GLY A 385 -14.21 -26.25 11.88
N VAL A 386 -13.69 -26.27 13.11
CA VAL A 386 -14.09 -25.34 14.18
C VAL A 386 -13.37 -24.01 13.98
N ASN A 387 -14.10 -22.89 14.08
CA ASN A 387 -13.52 -21.54 14.07
C ASN A 387 -12.93 -21.18 15.44
N PRO A 388 -11.92 -20.29 15.51
CA PRO A 388 -11.55 -19.66 16.77
C PRO A 388 -12.68 -18.74 17.26
N ASN A 389 -12.76 -18.54 18.57
CA ASN A 389 -13.72 -17.64 19.20
C ASN A 389 -12.99 -16.49 19.87
N VAL A 390 -12.97 -15.32 19.23
CA VAL A 390 -12.32 -14.11 19.75
C VAL A 390 -13.39 -13.05 19.97
N ASP A 391 -13.48 -12.55 21.20
CA ASP A 391 -14.42 -11.49 21.53
C ASP A 391 -14.10 -10.19 20.76
N LEU A 392 -15.13 -9.49 20.28
CA LEU A 392 -14.99 -8.29 19.45
C LEU A 392 -14.33 -7.10 20.18
N SER A 393 -14.34 -7.10 21.51
CA SER A 393 -13.68 -6.07 22.33
C SER A 393 -12.17 -6.28 22.49
N SER A 394 -11.67 -7.43 22.04
CA SER A 394 -10.25 -7.78 22.11
C SER A 394 -9.48 -7.24 20.92
N VAL A 395 -8.23 -6.88 21.17
CA VAL A 395 -7.31 -6.37 20.16
C VAL A 395 -6.39 -7.50 19.73
N VAL A 396 -6.30 -7.74 18.41
CA VAL A 396 -5.43 -8.76 17.83
C VAL A 396 -4.59 -8.12 16.73
N VAL A 397 -3.26 -8.22 16.85
CA VAL A 397 -2.34 -7.60 15.90
C VAL A 397 -1.26 -8.57 15.46
N ASN A 398 -1.00 -8.63 14.14
CA ASN A 398 0.03 -9.45 13.52
C ASN A 398 0.04 -10.89 14.08
N SER A 399 -1.12 -11.56 14.08
CA SER A 399 -1.31 -12.85 14.76
C SER A 399 -2.14 -13.85 13.95
N ILE A 400 -1.85 -15.14 14.11
CA ILE A 400 -2.60 -16.26 13.56
C ILE A 400 -3.29 -16.98 14.71
N ILE A 401 -4.60 -17.19 14.61
CA ILE A 401 -5.39 -17.89 15.64
C ILE A 401 -6.16 -19.03 14.97
N GLU A 402 -5.89 -20.26 15.40
CA GLU A 402 -6.52 -21.47 14.85
C GLU A 402 -7.72 -21.94 15.68
N GLY A 403 -8.56 -22.77 15.07
CA GLY A 403 -9.78 -23.31 15.66
C GLY A 403 -9.58 -24.07 16.96
N GLY A 404 -10.48 -23.85 17.92
CA GLY A 404 -10.38 -24.40 19.27
C GLY A 404 -9.74 -23.43 20.27
N VAL A 405 -9.19 -22.31 19.81
CA VAL A 405 -8.74 -21.21 20.68
C VAL A 405 -9.91 -20.27 20.99
N ASN A 406 -10.10 -19.96 22.27
CA ASN A 406 -11.04 -18.95 22.77
C ASN A 406 -10.27 -17.81 23.43
N VAL A 407 -10.57 -16.55 23.06
CA VAL A 407 -9.97 -15.35 23.67
C VAL A 407 -11.08 -14.52 24.30
N GLY A 408 -11.01 -14.35 25.63
CA GLY A 408 -11.97 -13.58 26.43
C GLY A 408 -11.96 -12.08 26.11
N LYS A 409 -12.94 -11.36 26.67
CA LYS A 409 -13.18 -9.93 26.44
C LYS A 409 -11.97 -9.07 26.79
N GLU A 410 -11.85 -7.91 26.15
CA GLU A 410 -10.86 -6.88 26.50
C GLU A 410 -9.39 -7.35 26.52
N SER A 411 -9.09 -8.45 25.83
CA SER A 411 -7.76 -9.03 25.77
C SER A 411 -6.92 -8.39 24.66
N VAL A 412 -5.59 -8.49 24.76
CA VAL A 412 -4.65 -8.01 23.73
C VAL A 412 -3.77 -9.17 23.28
N VAL A 413 -3.75 -9.46 21.98
CA VAL A 413 -2.95 -10.52 21.36
C VAL A 413 -2.05 -9.89 20.30
N SER A 414 -0.74 -10.08 20.41
CA SER A 414 0.24 -9.44 19.51
C SER A 414 1.38 -10.36 19.11
N HIS A 415 1.67 -10.48 17.81
CA HIS A 415 2.78 -11.32 17.31
C HIS A 415 2.69 -12.79 17.74
N CYS A 416 1.47 -13.35 17.77
CA CYS A 416 1.19 -14.70 18.24
C CYS A 416 0.78 -15.63 17.09
N HIS A 417 1.15 -16.91 17.19
CA HIS A 417 0.51 -18.01 16.47
C HIS A 417 -0.08 -18.96 17.51
N LEU A 418 -1.39 -18.88 17.71
CA LEU A 418 -2.13 -19.65 18.71
C LEU A 418 -2.81 -20.84 18.03
N GLN A 419 -2.58 -22.04 18.56
CA GLN A 419 -3.19 -23.28 18.08
C GLN A 419 -3.51 -24.21 19.26
N GLY A 420 -4.38 -25.19 19.01
CA GLY A 420 -4.85 -26.15 20.01
C GLY A 420 -6.23 -25.79 20.59
N ASN A 421 -6.67 -26.57 21.59
CA ASN A 421 -7.94 -26.33 22.29
C ASN A 421 -7.66 -25.60 23.61
N LEU A 422 -7.59 -24.26 23.57
CA LEU A 422 -7.15 -23.42 24.68
C LEU A 422 -8.13 -22.26 24.89
N SER A 423 -8.42 -21.92 26.14
CA SER A 423 -9.25 -20.75 26.47
C SER A 423 -8.47 -19.77 27.32
N PHE A 424 -8.33 -18.54 26.83
CA PHE A 424 -7.70 -17.43 27.55
C PHE A 424 -8.79 -16.56 28.18
N GLY A 425 -8.67 -16.33 29.48
CA GLY A 425 -9.57 -15.48 30.25
C GLY A 425 -9.61 -14.03 29.77
N SER A 426 -10.63 -13.30 30.21
CA SER A 426 -10.83 -11.89 29.87
C SER A 426 -9.70 -11.01 30.41
N GLY A 427 -9.44 -9.90 29.75
CA GLY A 427 -8.42 -8.92 30.17
C GLY A 427 -6.97 -9.38 29.97
N SER A 428 -6.74 -10.52 29.32
CA SER A 428 -5.39 -11.10 29.22
C SER A 428 -4.54 -10.40 28.16
N VAL A 429 -3.21 -10.43 28.32
CA VAL A 429 -2.22 -9.93 27.36
C VAL A 429 -1.36 -11.09 26.88
N LEU A 430 -1.35 -11.36 25.58
CA LEU A 430 -0.53 -12.38 24.93
C LEU A 430 0.39 -11.70 23.92
N ALA A 431 1.70 -11.93 24.01
CA ALA A 431 2.65 -11.42 23.03
C ALA A 431 3.74 -12.43 22.66
N GLY A 432 4.11 -12.52 21.38
CA GLY A 432 5.29 -13.28 20.93
C GLY A 432 5.17 -14.81 21.03
N ILE A 433 3.96 -15.34 21.20
CA ILE A 433 3.71 -16.77 21.37
C ILE A 433 3.83 -17.49 20.03
N ALA A 434 4.62 -18.56 19.97
CA ALA A 434 4.73 -19.41 18.79
C ALA A 434 3.79 -20.62 18.90
N ALA A 435 3.43 -21.18 17.75
CA ALA A 435 2.57 -22.36 17.65
C ALA A 435 3.06 -23.52 18.54
N SER A 436 4.38 -23.70 18.65
CA SER A 436 5.01 -24.78 19.42
C SER A 436 5.03 -24.59 20.93
N ASP A 437 4.68 -23.39 21.42
CA ASP A 437 4.84 -23.04 22.84
C ASP A 437 3.80 -23.74 23.72
N PHE A 438 2.60 -23.97 23.20
CA PHE A 438 1.49 -24.59 23.93
C PHE A 438 1.10 -25.99 23.43
N LYS A 439 1.94 -26.63 22.61
CA LYS A 439 1.64 -27.96 22.03
C LYS A 439 1.48 -29.07 23.07
N SER A 440 2.20 -28.97 24.18
CA SER A 440 2.22 -29.97 25.26
C SER A 440 1.03 -29.84 26.23
N LEU A 441 0.27 -28.73 26.15
CA LEU A 441 -0.87 -28.52 27.04
C LEU A 441 -2.02 -29.48 26.74
N PRO A 442 -2.70 -30.00 27.78
CA PRO A 442 -3.91 -30.79 27.61
C PRO A 442 -4.98 -30.01 26.83
N PRO A 443 -5.63 -30.62 25.82
CA PRO A 443 -6.77 -30.01 25.15
C PRO A 443 -7.88 -29.63 26.15
N GLY A 444 -8.42 -28.43 26.04
CA GLY A 444 -9.43 -27.87 26.93
C GLY A 444 -8.87 -27.08 28.11
N THR A 445 -7.56 -26.82 28.14
CA THR A 445 -6.94 -25.98 29.18
C THR A 445 -7.53 -24.57 29.17
N VAL A 446 -7.96 -24.11 30.35
CA VAL A 446 -8.49 -22.76 30.58
C VAL A 446 -7.49 -21.98 31.42
N LEU A 447 -7.01 -20.87 30.87
CA LEU A 447 -6.16 -19.90 31.55
C LEU A 447 -7.03 -18.78 32.11
N HIS A 448 -6.75 -18.39 33.35
CA HIS A 448 -7.55 -17.42 34.11
C HIS A 448 -7.54 -16.02 33.50
N ASP A 449 -8.49 -15.19 33.93
CA ASP A 449 -8.58 -13.77 33.59
C ASP A 449 -7.36 -12.98 34.08
N ASP A 450 -7.10 -11.85 33.42
CA ASP A 450 -6.08 -10.87 33.78
C ASP A 450 -4.66 -11.46 33.89
N LEU A 451 -4.31 -12.38 32.98
CA LEU A 451 -2.94 -12.90 32.86
C LEU A 451 -2.16 -12.22 31.72
N CYS A 452 -0.87 -12.02 31.94
CA CYS A 452 0.10 -11.54 30.95
C CYS A 452 1.07 -12.68 30.60
N ILE A 453 1.09 -13.12 29.34
CA ILE A 453 1.95 -14.18 28.84
C ILE A 453 2.77 -13.66 27.66
N LEU A 454 4.10 -13.62 27.82
CA LEU A 454 5.03 -13.01 26.87
C LEU A 454 6.08 -14.05 26.44
N GLY A 455 6.24 -14.24 25.13
CA GLY A 455 7.26 -15.09 24.54
C GLY A 455 8.44 -14.28 24.02
N TYR A 456 9.66 -14.70 24.36
CA TYR A 456 10.90 -14.09 23.90
C TYR A 456 11.85 -15.12 23.30
N LYS A 457 12.63 -14.67 22.31
CA LYS A 457 13.86 -15.31 21.89
C LYS A 457 15.05 -14.63 22.56
N VAL A 458 15.86 -15.41 23.27
CA VAL A 458 17.05 -14.90 23.97
C VAL A 458 18.32 -15.57 23.48
N SER A 459 19.41 -14.80 23.45
CA SER A 459 20.76 -15.27 23.15
C SER A 459 21.58 -15.32 24.45
N LEU A 460 21.92 -16.52 24.89
CA LEU A 460 22.61 -16.74 26.17
C LEU A 460 24.08 -17.12 25.95
N PRO A 461 25.02 -16.51 26.69
CA PRO A 461 26.43 -16.87 26.62
C PRO A 461 26.66 -18.36 26.91
N GLY A 462 27.45 -19.02 26.06
CA GLY A 462 27.80 -20.44 26.21
C GLY A 462 26.89 -21.43 25.47
N LEU A 463 25.77 -20.98 24.91
CA LEU A 463 24.95 -21.78 23.99
C LEU A 463 25.20 -21.32 22.55
N ARG A 464 25.98 -22.09 21.78
CA ARG A 464 26.23 -21.78 20.36
C ARG A 464 25.05 -22.25 19.50
N GLY A 465 24.59 -21.37 18.60
CA GLY A 465 23.89 -21.77 17.37
C GLY A 465 22.47 -21.25 17.19
N GLU A 466 21.64 -21.17 18.23
CA GLU A 466 20.22 -20.84 18.10
C GLU A 466 19.68 -20.04 19.30
N SER A 467 18.84 -19.03 19.04
CA SER A 467 18.14 -18.26 20.07
C SER A 467 17.16 -19.17 20.82
N GLN A 468 17.21 -19.15 22.15
CA GLN A 468 16.37 -19.98 23.00
C GLN A 468 15.02 -19.31 23.25
N ARG A 469 13.94 -20.10 23.31
CA ARG A 469 12.60 -19.56 23.65
C ARG A 469 12.38 -19.55 25.15
N VAL A 470 11.82 -18.45 25.66
CA VAL A 470 11.45 -18.29 27.06
C VAL A 470 10.04 -17.72 27.10
N LEU A 471 9.18 -18.33 27.92
CA LEU A 471 7.84 -17.82 28.22
C LEU A 471 7.86 -17.17 29.60
N VAL A 472 7.33 -15.96 29.66
CA VAL A 472 7.15 -15.17 30.87
C VAL A 472 5.66 -15.12 31.16
N VAL A 473 5.28 -15.40 32.40
CA VAL A 473 3.89 -15.28 32.86
C VAL A 473 3.83 -14.50 34.18
N PHE A 474 2.88 -13.60 34.28
CA PHE A 474 2.52 -12.86 35.49
C PHE A 474 1.11 -12.29 35.33
N GLY A 475 0.58 -11.64 36.35
CA GLY A 475 -0.75 -11.02 36.35
C GLY A 475 -0.73 -9.60 35.80
N ILE A 476 -1.83 -9.16 35.19
CA ILE A 476 -1.97 -7.80 34.65
C ILE A 476 -1.79 -6.71 35.71
N HIS A 477 -2.16 -7.01 36.96
CA HIS A 477 -2.06 -6.10 38.10
C HIS A 477 -0.77 -6.25 38.91
N ASP A 478 0.15 -7.14 38.50
CA ASP A 478 1.43 -7.29 39.19
C ASP A 478 2.37 -6.13 38.85
N GLU A 479 2.85 -5.43 39.88
CA GLU A 479 3.88 -4.41 39.72
C GLU A 479 5.28 -5.04 39.67
N LEU A 480 6.00 -4.82 38.57
CA LEU A 480 7.24 -5.55 38.29
C LEU A 480 8.38 -5.24 39.27
N GLN A 481 8.51 -3.99 39.72
CA GLN A 481 9.71 -3.50 40.43
C GLN A 481 9.50 -3.24 41.92
N ILE A 482 8.29 -3.38 42.45
CA ILE A 482 8.07 -3.16 43.89
C ILE A 482 8.73 -4.28 44.71
N PRO A 483 9.23 -3.97 45.92
CA PRO A 483 9.81 -4.97 46.80
C PRO A 483 8.81 -6.10 47.10
N ALA A 484 9.27 -7.35 47.04
CA ALA A 484 8.45 -8.54 47.27
C ALA A 484 7.88 -8.61 48.71
N SER A 485 8.50 -7.90 49.65
CA SER A 485 8.02 -7.71 51.02
C SER A 485 6.86 -6.72 51.15
N SER A 486 6.60 -5.92 50.10
CA SER A 486 5.48 -4.99 50.07
C SER A 486 4.13 -5.73 50.06
N PRO A 487 3.12 -5.27 50.82
CA PRO A 487 1.78 -5.88 50.79
C PRO A 487 1.10 -5.79 49.43
N ASN A 488 1.53 -4.85 48.57
CA ASN A 488 1.01 -4.67 47.22
C ASN A 488 1.74 -5.54 46.17
N SER A 489 2.75 -6.32 46.56
CA SER A 489 3.49 -7.20 45.65
C SER A 489 2.77 -8.53 45.46
N SER A 490 2.50 -8.85 44.20
CA SER A 490 1.82 -10.07 43.78
C SER A 490 2.55 -10.76 42.63
N TYR A 491 2.21 -12.02 42.44
CA TYR A 491 2.55 -12.83 41.27
C TYR A 491 1.29 -13.56 40.79
N CYS A 492 0.99 -13.43 39.50
CA CYS A 492 -0.26 -13.88 38.88
C CYS A 492 -1.51 -13.30 39.60
N ASN A 493 -1.48 -12.01 39.94
CA ASN A 493 -2.51 -11.27 40.69
C ASN A 493 -2.79 -11.84 42.10
N LYS A 494 -1.90 -12.68 42.64
CA LYS A 494 -2.04 -13.28 43.97
C LYS A 494 -0.82 -12.95 44.83
N PRO A 495 -0.98 -12.80 46.16
CA PRO A 495 0.16 -12.57 47.05
C PRO A 495 1.19 -13.71 46.96
N TRP A 496 2.48 -13.38 47.02
CA TRP A 496 3.60 -14.34 46.92
C TRP A 496 3.49 -15.57 47.84
N LYS A 497 2.89 -15.42 49.02
CA LYS A 497 2.63 -16.53 49.96
C LYS A 497 1.78 -17.65 49.36
N VAL A 498 0.89 -17.33 48.41
CA VAL A 498 0.03 -18.32 47.72
C VAL A 498 0.89 -19.16 46.78
N LEU A 499 1.83 -18.55 46.07
CA LEU A 499 2.79 -19.27 45.24
C LEU A 499 3.64 -20.22 46.10
N PHE A 500 4.29 -19.71 47.14
CA PHE A 500 5.18 -20.53 47.98
C PHE A 500 4.43 -21.66 48.70
N GLY A 501 3.25 -21.35 49.27
CA GLY A 501 2.42 -22.34 49.95
C GLY A 501 1.84 -23.40 49.01
N GLY A 502 1.47 -23.02 47.79
CA GLY A 502 0.86 -23.94 46.80
C GLY A 502 1.87 -24.79 46.01
N THR A 503 3.10 -24.32 45.84
CA THR A 503 4.13 -25.00 45.03
C THR A 503 5.21 -25.69 45.85
N GLY A 504 5.47 -25.25 47.08
CA GLY A 504 6.61 -25.70 47.88
C GLY A 504 7.97 -25.12 47.42
N ILE A 505 7.95 -24.04 46.64
CA ILE A 505 9.13 -23.25 46.27
C ILE A 505 9.55 -22.36 47.44
N ASN A 506 10.85 -22.29 47.74
CA ASN A 506 11.37 -21.36 48.73
C ASN A 506 11.81 -20.03 48.08
N PRO A 507 11.65 -18.88 48.77
CA PRO A 507 12.10 -17.57 48.27
C PRO A 507 13.58 -17.53 47.82
N GLU A 508 14.47 -18.21 48.55
CA GLU A 508 15.90 -18.29 48.22
C GLU A 508 16.18 -19.02 46.89
N GLU A 509 15.27 -19.89 46.44
CA GLU A 509 15.38 -20.56 45.14
C GLU A 509 15.01 -19.62 43.97
N VAL A 510 14.26 -18.56 44.24
CA VAL A 510 13.80 -17.55 43.28
C VAL A 510 14.78 -16.37 43.20
N TRP A 511 15.28 -15.91 44.35
CA TRP A 511 16.13 -14.74 44.48
C TRP A 511 17.56 -15.10 44.91
N ILE A 512 18.21 -15.95 44.11
CA ILE A 512 19.56 -16.47 44.39
C ILE A 512 20.56 -15.31 44.49
N GLY A 513 21.05 -15.05 45.71
CA GLY A 513 22.05 -14.01 45.99
C GLY A 513 21.54 -12.56 45.95
N VAL A 514 20.22 -12.36 46.05
CA VAL A 514 19.61 -11.01 46.07
C VAL A 514 19.15 -10.66 47.50
N PRO A 515 19.58 -9.51 48.06
CA PRO A 515 19.14 -9.03 49.37
C PRO A 515 17.62 -8.85 49.44
N GLU A 516 17.01 -9.09 50.60
CA GLU A 516 15.55 -9.11 50.78
C GLU A 516 14.89 -7.80 50.35
N GLU A 517 15.51 -6.66 50.69
CA GLU A 517 15.04 -5.33 50.33
C GLU A 517 15.06 -5.03 48.82
N GLN A 518 15.79 -5.82 48.03
CA GLN A 518 15.90 -5.67 46.57
C GLN A 518 15.09 -6.72 45.80
N ARG A 519 14.48 -7.70 46.46
CA ARG A 519 13.70 -8.77 45.81
C ARG A 519 12.46 -8.18 45.16
N SER A 520 12.23 -8.49 43.88
CA SER A 520 11.04 -8.06 43.12
C SER A 520 10.69 -9.09 42.05
N LEU A 521 9.53 -8.97 41.41
CA LEU A 521 9.17 -9.81 40.25
C LEU A 521 10.19 -9.62 39.10
N TYR A 522 10.69 -8.40 38.91
CA TYR A 522 11.64 -8.05 37.85
C TYR A 522 12.95 -8.85 37.91
N ASN A 523 13.45 -9.14 39.12
CA ASN A 523 14.70 -9.90 39.33
C ASN A 523 14.48 -11.33 39.86
N ALA A 524 13.24 -11.80 39.93
CA ALA A 524 12.89 -13.16 40.33
C ALA A 524 13.24 -14.19 39.23
N LYS A 525 14.07 -15.20 39.54
CA LYS A 525 14.46 -16.27 38.59
C LYS A 525 13.38 -17.35 38.47
N LEU A 526 12.27 -16.97 37.88
CA LEU A 526 11.08 -17.81 37.74
C LEU A 526 11.02 -18.57 36.42
N PHE A 527 11.64 -18.04 35.35
CA PHE A 527 11.33 -18.40 33.97
C PHE A 527 12.35 -19.40 33.39
N PRO A 528 12.03 -20.70 33.21
CA PRO A 528 12.90 -21.68 32.59
C PRO A 528 13.22 -21.35 31.14
N VAL A 529 14.45 -21.66 30.73
CA VAL A 529 14.87 -21.67 29.34
C VAL A 529 14.50 -23.00 28.72
N VAL A 530 13.63 -22.97 27.71
CA VAL A 530 13.20 -24.18 26.99
C VAL A 530 14.38 -24.71 26.17
N ARG A 531 15.02 -25.81 26.60
CA ARG A 531 16.11 -26.48 25.86
C ARG A 531 15.73 -27.90 25.41
N PRO A 532 16.22 -28.35 24.24
CA PRO A 532 16.26 -29.76 23.85
C PRO A 532 17.58 -30.44 24.28
N PHE A 533 17.96 -30.38 25.57
CA PHE A 533 19.24 -30.97 26.02
C PHE A 533 19.13 -32.40 26.55
N ASP A 534 17.93 -32.95 26.72
CA ASP A 534 17.73 -34.36 27.06
C ASP A 534 17.31 -35.15 25.82
N VAL A 535 18.24 -35.92 25.27
CA VAL A 535 18.00 -36.95 24.23
C VAL A 535 17.07 -38.08 24.73
N LEU A 536 16.56 -37.99 25.97
CA LEU A 536 15.71 -39.00 26.59
C LEU A 536 14.31 -38.50 27.01
N LEU A 537 14.00 -37.19 26.91
CA LEU A 537 12.68 -36.64 27.25
C LEU A 537 12.33 -35.48 26.31
N GLU A 538 11.47 -35.75 25.32
CA GLU A 538 11.15 -34.82 24.21
C GLU A 538 10.36 -33.53 24.59
N ASP A 539 10.00 -33.27 25.87
CA ASP A 539 9.07 -32.16 26.21
C ASP A 539 9.41 -31.37 27.51
N ALA A 540 10.66 -31.41 27.99
CA ALA A 540 11.00 -31.14 29.39
C ALA A 540 11.01 -29.67 29.93
N GLY A 541 10.11 -28.76 29.53
CA GLY A 541 10.05 -27.45 30.22
C GLY A 541 8.98 -26.44 29.83
N LYS A 542 8.09 -26.75 28.88
CA LYS A 542 7.06 -25.81 28.41
C LYS A 542 5.81 -25.78 29.33
N ASP A 543 5.44 -26.92 29.90
CA ASP A 543 4.28 -27.05 30.80
C ASP A 543 4.52 -26.47 32.20
N ASP A 544 5.78 -26.40 32.63
CA ASP A 544 6.16 -25.99 33.99
C ASP A 544 5.87 -24.51 34.26
N MET A 545 5.80 -23.66 33.23
CA MET A 545 5.52 -22.23 33.38
C MET A 545 4.03 -21.92 33.58
N LEU A 546 3.16 -22.58 32.82
CA LEU A 546 1.73 -22.41 32.98
C LEU A 546 1.24 -23.08 34.27
N TRP A 547 1.96 -24.10 34.76
CA TRP A 547 1.78 -24.62 36.13
C TRP A 547 1.97 -23.53 37.21
N LEU A 548 3.00 -22.68 37.10
CA LEU A 548 3.20 -21.54 38.02
C LEU A 548 2.06 -20.51 37.93
N ALA A 549 1.45 -20.36 36.76
CA ALA A 549 0.26 -19.53 36.56
C ALA A 549 -1.03 -20.20 37.03
N SER A 550 -1.08 -21.54 37.03
CA SER A 550 -2.26 -22.37 37.33
C SER A 550 -2.34 -22.85 38.78
N THR A 551 -1.68 -22.20 39.73
CA THR A 551 -1.71 -22.53 41.17
C THR A 551 -3.08 -22.30 41.84
N GLY A 552 -4.17 -22.48 41.08
CA GLY A 552 -5.55 -22.57 41.51
C GLY A 552 -6.34 -23.76 40.93
N VAL A 553 -5.70 -24.78 40.32
CA VAL A 553 -6.43 -25.94 39.73
C VAL A 553 -6.01 -27.32 40.29
N SER A 554 -5.05 -27.42 41.21
CA SER A 554 -4.76 -28.69 41.92
C SER A 554 -4.23 -28.42 43.33
N ASP A 555 -4.91 -28.97 44.34
CA ASP A 555 -4.52 -28.95 45.76
C ASP A 555 -3.33 -29.89 46.07
N ILE A 556 -2.71 -30.50 45.05
CA ILE A 556 -1.56 -31.40 45.20
C ILE A 556 -0.38 -30.83 44.41
N PRO A 557 0.77 -30.55 45.06
CA PRO A 557 1.99 -30.21 44.35
C PRO A 557 2.38 -31.38 43.46
N ASP A 558 2.36 -31.19 42.15
CA ASP A 558 2.94 -32.14 41.22
C ASP A 558 4.46 -32.13 41.42
N ARG A 559 4.94 -33.02 42.29
CA ARG A 559 6.35 -33.15 42.65
C ARG A 559 7.24 -33.37 41.44
N GLN A 560 6.70 -33.91 40.34
CA GLN A 560 7.46 -34.09 39.10
C GLN A 560 7.72 -32.75 38.42
N VAL A 561 6.68 -31.92 38.27
CA VAL A 561 6.78 -30.56 37.68
C VAL A 561 7.72 -29.67 38.50
N LEU A 562 7.59 -29.67 39.83
CA LEU A 562 8.45 -28.89 40.72
C LEU A 562 9.93 -29.30 40.62
N ASN A 563 10.22 -30.61 40.55
CA ASN A 563 11.58 -31.10 40.40
C ASN A 563 12.20 -30.73 39.05
N ARG A 564 11.41 -30.80 37.96
CA ARG A 564 11.84 -30.33 36.64
C ARG A 564 12.15 -28.84 36.65
N TRP A 565 11.24 -28.02 37.19
CA TRP A 565 11.45 -26.58 37.34
C TRP A 565 12.74 -26.26 38.12
N ARG A 566 13.02 -26.95 39.23
CA ARG A 566 14.26 -26.80 40.02
C ARG A 566 15.53 -27.14 39.23
N SER A 567 15.47 -28.17 38.39
CA SER A 567 16.60 -28.62 37.56
C SER A 567 16.85 -27.77 36.30
N SER A 568 15.88 -26.94 35.93
CA SER A 568 15.95 -26.10 34.74
C SER A 568 16.85 -24.87 34.92
N LEU A 569 17.46 -24.40 33.82
CA LEU A 569 18.09 -23.08 33.78
C LEU A 569 16.99 -22.01 33.84
N ARG A 570 16.95 -21.22 34.91
CA ARG A 570 15.92 -20.19 35.13
C ARG A 570 16.50 -18.78 35.02
N LEU A 571 15.77 -17.93 34.35
CA LEU A 571 16.08 -16.52 34.14
C LEU A 571 15.08 -15.64 34.89
N SER A 572 15.52 -14.44 35.26
CA SER A 572 14.62 -13.37 35.66
C SER A 572 14.15 -12.54 34.47
N LEU A 573 13.09 -11.74 34.64
CA LEU A 573 12.65 -10.83 33.57
C LEU A 573 13.78 -9.85 33.19
N LYS A 574 14.54 -9.37 34.17
CA LYS A 574 15.75 -8.57 33.95
C LYS A 574 16.78 -9.30 33.10
N ASP A 575 17.05 -10.58 33.38
CA ASP A 575 17.99 -11.39 32.60
C ASP A 575 17.51 -11.58 31.16
N ILE A 576 16.21 -11.82 30.98
CA ILE A 576 15.58 -12.01 29.66
C ILE A 576 15.71 -10.74 28.81
N LEU A 577 15.32 -9.58 29.34
CA LEU A 577 15.36 -8.32 28.59
C LEU A 577 16.78 -7.93 28.15
N ASN A 578 17.79 -8.22 28.98
CA ASN A 578 19.20 -7.99 28.62
C ASN A 578 19.73 -8.97 27.56
N ALA A 579 19.05 -10.10 27.35
CA ALA A 579 19.48 -11.18 26.47
C ALA A 579 18.60 -11.33 25.21
N VAL A 580 17.62 -10.44 24.98
CA VAL A 580 16.72 -10.55 23.82
C VAL A 580 17.50 -10.54 22.51
N ASP A 581 17.22 -11.51 21.66
CA ASP A 581 17.70 -11.55 20.29
C ASP A 581 16.78 -10.71 19.39
N MET A 582 17.02 -9.41 19.35
CA MET A 582 16.22 -8.45 18.57
C MET A 582 16.12 -8.83 17.09
N SER A 583 17.17 -9.42 16.50
CA SER A 583 17.16 -9.83 15.10
C SER A 583 16.17 -10.98 14.88
N ALA A 584 16.17 -11.97 15.77
CA ALA A 584 15.25 -13.09 15.71
C ALA A 584 13.79 -12.70 16.01
N GLU A 585 13.59 -11.64 16.80
CA GLU A 585 12.28 -11.04 17.10
C GLU A 585 11.71 -10.29 15.90
N PHE A 586 12.47 -9.38 15.25
CA PHE A 586 12.02 -8.74 14.02
C PHE A 586 11.74 -9.76 12.90
N ALA A 587 12.61 -10.76 12.74
CA ALA A 587 12.39 -11.83 11.77
C ALA A 587 11.10 -12.62 12.04
N TRP A 588 10.75 -12.86 13.31
CA TRP A 588 9.48 -13.49 13.69
C TRP A 588 8.27 -12.64 13.29
N ARG A 589 8.29 -11.35 13.63
CA ARG A 589 7.20 -10.43 13.30
C ARG A 589 6.95 -10.34 11.80
N LYS A 590 8.02 -10.27 11.00
CA LYS A 590 7.97 -10.25 9.53
C LYS A 590 7.45 -11.56 8.95
N LYS A 591 7.91 -12.71 9.49
CA LYS A 591 7.42 -14.02 9.09
C LYS A 591 5.92 -14.15 9.33
N LEU A 592 5.42 -13.76 10.51
CA LEU A 592 3.98 -13.78 10.78
C LEU A 592 3.19 -12.90 9.81
N TRP A 593 3.62 -11.66 9.61
CA TRP A 593 2.98 -10.74 8.65
C TRP A 593 2.91 -11.35 7.24
N PHE A 594 4.00 -12.00 6.80
CA PHE A 594 4.03 -12.69 5.52
C PHE A 594 3.07 -13.89 5.46
N GLU A 595 3.06 -14.76 6.47
CA GLU A 595 2.15 -15.93 6.49
C GLU A 595 0.67 -15.50 6.50
N ILE A 596 0.35 -14.41 7.21
CA ILE A 596 -1.00 -13.82 7.23
C ILE A 596 -1.37 -13.29 5.84
N GLY A 597 -0.52 -12.46 5.24
CA GLY A 597 -0.77 -11.90 3.91
C GLY A 597 -0.75 -12.97 2.81
N LYS A 598 0.01 -14.06 2.97
CA LYS A 598 -0.04 -15.23 2.10
C LYS A 598 -1.44 -15.85 2.11
N THR A 599 -2.01 -16.12 3.29
CA THR A 599 -3.38 -16.66 3.37
C THR A 599 -4.38 -15.70 2.73
N GLU A 600 -4.27 -14.40 3.00
CA GLU A 600 -5.14 -13.37 2.41
C GLU A 600 -5.06 -13.36 0.87
N VAL A 601 -3.85 -13.48 0.30
CA VAL A 601 -3.65 -13.58 -1.16
C VAL A 601 -4.34 -14.83 -1.72
N GLU A 602 -4.16 -15.98 -1.08
CA GLU A 602 -4.79 -17.23 -1.52
C GLU A 602 -6.31 -17.14 -1.48
N GLU A 603 -6.89 -16.69 -0.38
CA GLU A 603 -8.34 -16.54 -0.21
C GLU A 603 -8.89 -15.50 -1.19
N THR A 604 -8.26 -14.33 -1.28
CA THR A 604 -8.69 -13.25 -2.20
C THR A 604 -8.75 -13.72 -3.64
N LEU A 605 -7.76 -14.50 -4.09
CA LEU A 605 -7.70 -14.99 -5.46
C LEU A 605 -8.65 -16.18 -5.69
N LYS A 606 -8.67 -17.17 -4.79
CA LYS A 606 -9.54 -18.36 -4.90
C LYS A 606 -11.02 -17.99 -4.82
N ASN A 607 -11.39 -17.03 -3.97
CA ASN A 607 -12.75 -16.55 -3.77
C ASN A 607 -13.15 -15.39 -4.72
N CYS A 608 -12.24 -14.93 -5.57
CA CYS A 608 -12.46 -13.80 -6.49
C CYS A 608 -12.82 -12.46 -5.79
N GLU A 609 -12.30 -12.21 -4.60
CA GLU A 609 -12.58 -11.00 -3.82
C GLU A 609 -11.94 -9.75 -4.42
N SER A 610 -12.48 -8.56 -4.15
CA SER A 610 -12.04 -7.31 -4.75
C SER A 610 -10.94 -6.58 -3.96
N ASN A 611 -10.17 -7.29 -3.13
CA ASN A 611 -9.07 -6.70 -2.36
C ASN A 611 -7.85 -6.40 -3.25
N CYS A 612 -7.18 -5.28 -2.98
CA CYS A 612 -5.95 -4.89 -3.69
C CYS A 612 -4.72 -5.51 -3.02
N LEU A 613 -4.01 -6.37 -3.75
CA LEU A 613 -2.84 -7.12 -3.24
C LEU A 613 -1.50 -6.44 -3.57
N VAL A 614 -1.51 -5.38 -4.40
CA VAL A 614 -0.29 -4.72 -4.88
C VAL A 614 0.57 -4.13 -3.75
N PRO A 615 0.01 -3.46 -2.71
CA PRO A 615 0.81 -2.96 -1.59
C PRO A 615 1.57 -4.07 -0.86
N PHE A 616 0.94 -5.23 -0.65
CA PHE A 616 1.57 -6.41 -0.04
C PHE A 616 2.69 -6.98 -0.91
N PHE A 617 2.50 -7.08 -2.23
CA PHE A 617 3.54 -7.54 -3.16
C PHE A 617 4.76 -6.63 -3.19
N LYS A 618 4.55 -5.31 -3.10
CA LYS A 618 5.67 -4.36 -2.98
C LYS A 618 6.46 -4.57 -1.69
N SER A 619 5.77 -4.77 -0.57
CA SER A 619 6.40 -5.10 0.71
C SER A 619 7.20 -6.40 0.65
N CYS A 620 6.65 -7.45 0.03
CA CYS A 620 7.38 -8.70 -0.19
C CYS A 620 8.68 -8.48 -0.96
N GLY A 621 8.68 -7.58 -1.96
CA GLY A 621 9.87 -7.17 -2.70
C GLY A 621 10.94 -6.46 -1.86
N LYS A 622 10.53 -5.72 -0.83
CA LYS A 622 11.44 -4.97 0.07
C LYS A 622 11.91 -5.78 1.28
N GLU A 623 11.09 -6.71 1.74
CA GLU A 623 11.34 -7.51 2.95
C GLU A 623 11.94 -8.89 2.66
N GLY A 624 12.12 -9.26 1.39
CA GLY A 624 12.78 -10.50 1.00
C GLY A 624 11.85 -11.71 0.81
N PHE A 625 10.54 -11.50 0.76
CA PHE A 625 9.53 -12.56 0.59
C PHE A 625 9.07 -12.75 -0.87
N ALA A 626 9.66 -12.01 -1.82
CA ALA A 626 9.23 -12.03 -3.23
C ALA A 626 9.25 -13.42 -3.88
N MET A 627 10.24 -14.25 -3.54
CA MET A 627 10.32 -15.61 -4.09
C MET A 627 9.21 -16.52 -3.55
N GLN A 628 8.96 -16.46 -2.25
CA GLN A 628 7.93 -17.27 -1.58
C GLN A 628 6.54 -16.90 -2.07
N ILE A 629 6.24 -15.61 -2.28
CA ILE A 629 4.93 -15.21 -2.82
C ILE A 629 4.75 -15.60 -4.29
N LEU A 630 5.83 -15.62 -5.10
CA LEU A 630 5.76 -16.12 -6.48
C LEU A 630 5.39 -17.61 -6.53
N GLU A 631 5.92 -18.43 -5.61
CA GLU A 631 5.59 -19.85 -5.51
C GLU A 631 4.11 -20.05 -5.15
N VAL A 632 3.60 -19.28 -4.20
CA VAL A 632 2.17 -19.29 -3.82
C VAL A 632 1.28 -18.92 -5.00
N LEU A 633 1.63 -17.86 -5.73
CA LEU A 633 0.87 -17.43 -6.90
C LEU A 633 0.92 -18.48 -8.03
N ASP A 634 2.06 -19.15 -8.24
CA ASP A 634 2.16 -20.24 -9.20
C ASP A 634 1.25 -21.41 -8.80
N GLU A 635 1.17 -21.76 -7.52
CA GLU A 635 0.28 -22.80 -7.01
C GLU A 635 -1.19 -22.43 -7.23
N VAL A 636 -1.61 -21.22 -6.80
CA VAL A 636 -2.98 -20.71 -6.98
C VAL A 636 -3.38 -20.70 -8.45
N ALA A 637 -2.51 -20.22 -9.34
CA ALA A 637 -2.77 -20.20 -10.79
C ALA A 637 -2.84 -21.61 -11.37
N SER A 638 -1.99 -22.53 -10.90
CA SER A 638 -1.93 -23.91 -11.39
C SER A 638 -3.11 -24.77 -10.94
N SER A 639 -3.68 -24.47 -9.77
CA SER A 639 -4.86 -25.14 -9.20
C SER A 639 -6.18 -24.42 -9.52
N ALA A 640 -6.14 -23.31 -10.25
CA ALA A 640 -7.32 -22.50 -10.54
C ALA A 640 -8.37 -23.29 -11.34
N SER A 641 -9.58 -23.35 -10.82
CA SER A 641 -10.74 -23.95 -11.50
C SER A 641 -11.32 -23.04 -12.58
N SER A 642 -11.16 -21.72 -12.44
CA SER A 642 -11.64 -20.70 -13.37
C SER A 642 -10.48 -20.05 -14.13
N PRO A 643 -10.58 -19.87 -15.46
CA PRO A 643 -9.63 -19.08 -16.23
C PRO A 643 -9.49 -17.63 -15.73
N GLY A 644 -10.53 -17.06 -15.12
CA GLY A 644 -10.48 -15.70 -14.54
C GLY A 644 -9.56 -15.62 -13.32
N VAL A 645 -9.60 -16.63 -12.44
CA VAL A 645 -8.69 -16.74 -11.29
C VAL A 645 -7.24 -16.89 -11.78
N ALA A 646 -7.01 -17.76 -12.76
CA ALA A 646 -5.68 -17.91 -13.37
C ALA A 646 -5.19 -16.61 -14.02
N ALA A 647 -6.05 -15.91 -14.77
CA ALA A 647 -5.72 -14.65 -15.43
C ALA A 647 -5.35 -13.55 -14.44
N ARG A 648 -6.14 -13.36 -13.37
CA ARG A 648 -5.83 -12.39 -12.31
C ARG A 648 -4.53 -12.77 -11.59
N THR A 649 -4.33 -14.05 -11.28
CA THR A 649 -3.11 -14.52 -10.60
C THR A 649 -1.86 -14.28 -11.45
N LEU A 650 -1.93 -14.49 -12.78
CA LEU A 650 -0.86 -14.14 -13.71
C LEU A 650 -0.55 -12.63 -13.70
N ALA A 651 -1.56 -11.77 -13.64
CA ALA A 651 -1.38 -10.33 -13.48
C ALA A 651 -0.70 -9.98 -12.14
N CYS A 652 -1.09 -10.63 -11.04
CA CYS A 652 -0.44 -10.48 -9.74
C CYS A 652 1.04 -10.91 -9.77
N ILE A 653 1.39 -11.99 -10.46
CA ILE A 653 2.79 -12.39 -10.66
C ILE A 653 3.57 -11.28 -11.37
N ALA A 654 2.97 -10.67 -12.40
CA ALA A 654 3.59 -9.56 -13.11
C ALA A 654 3.78 -8.33 -12.18
N ASP A 655 2.89 -8.11 -11.21
CA ASP A 655 3.04 -7.07 -10.18
C ASP A 655 4.16 -7.36 -9.19
N VAL A 656 4.32 -8.60 -8.73
CA VAL A 656 5.47 -9.02 -7.90
C VAL A 656 6.78 -8.81 -8.66
N LEU A 657 6.86 -9.24 -9.93
CA LEU A 657 8.05 -9.03 -10.76
C LEU A 657 8.36 -7.53 -10.97
N GLY A 658 7.32 -6.72 -11.12
CA GLY A 658 7.44 -5.25 -11.16
C GLY A 658 7.98 -4.68 -9.84
N ALA A 659 7.48 -5.15 -8.70
CA ALA A 659 7.95 -4.75 -7.39
C ALA A 659 9.42 -5.14 -7.14
N MET A 660 9.82 -6.34 -7.54
CA MET A 660 11.21 -6.82 -7.45
C MET A 660 12.17 -5.97 -8.29
N ALA A 661 11.75 -5.58 -9.49
CA ALA A 661 12.56 -4.74 -10.37
C ALA A 661 12.77 -3.33 -9.79
N GLY A 662 11.79 -2.83 -9.03
CA GLY A 662 11.78 -1.48 -8.47
C GLY A 662 11.92 -0.42 -9.56
N GLU A 663 12.64 0.66 -9.26
CA GLU A 663 12.89 1.74 -10.23
C GLU A 663 14.07 1.49 -11.16
N ARG A 664 14.78 0.37 -10.98
CA ARG A 664 16.00 0.06 -11.73
C ARG A 664 15.70 -0.46 -13.14
N ALA A 665 14.43 -0.53 -13.54
CA ALA A 665 14.00 -1.15 -14.79
C ALA A 665 13.04 -0.25 -15.59
N GLY A 666 12.95 -0.52 -16.90
CA GLY A 666 12.11 0.25 -17.82
C GLY A 666 10.61 -0.03 -17.66
N LEU A 667 9.81 0.49 -18.60
CA LEU A 667 8.35 0.37 -18.56
C LEU A 667 7.87 -1.08 -18.75
N ARG A 668 6.75 -1.46 -18.12
CA ARG A 668 6.02 -2.71 -18.42
C ARG A 668 5.24 -2.67 -19.74
N SER A 669 5.44 -1.66 -20.58
CA SER A 669 4.90 -1.61 -21.94
C SER A 669 5.84 -2.31 -22.92
N GLY A 670 5.30 -3.14 -23.81
CA GLY A 670 6.06 -3.79 -24.87
C GLY A 670 5.46 -5.11 -25.37
N PRO A 671 6.05 -5.72 -26.41
CA PRO A 671 5.60 -7.01 -26.93
C PRO A 671 5.99 -8.17 -26.01
N ALA A 672 5.10 -9.16 -25.93
CA ALA A 672 5.30 -10.42 -25.23
C ALA A 672 5.48 -11.58 -26.23
N ARG A 673 6.54 -11.55 -27.06
CA ARG A 673 6.76 -12.53 -28.16
C ARG A 673 8.16 -13.16 -28.16
N ASN A 674 8.72 -13.39 -26.98
CA ASN A 674 10.01 -14.06 -26.90
C ASN A 674 9.77 -15.56 -27.12
N GLU A 675 10.56 -16.17 -28.02
CA GLU A 675 10.38 -17.57 -28.43
C GLU A 675 10.41 -18.55 -27.24
N SER A 676 11.23 -18.29 -26.21
CA SER A 676 11.33 -19.19 -25.05
C SER A 676 10.04 -19.27 -24.22
N TRP A 677 9.14 -18.28 -24.36
CA TRP A 677 7.86 -18.22 -23.65
C TRP A 677 6.69 -18.79 -24.46
N MET A 678 6.86 -18.99 -25.77
CA MET A 678 5.76 -19.34 -26.68
C MET A 678 5.15 -20.71 -26.38
N HIS A 679 5.96 -21.70 -25.98
CA HIS A 679 5.46 -23.02 -25.59
C HIS A 679 4.43 -22.93 -24.44
N ALA A 680 4.66 -22.04 -23.47
CA ALA A 680 3.71 -21.84 -22.37
C ALA A 680 2.39 -21.24 -22.88
N PHE A 681 2.46 -20.29 -23.82
CA PHE A 681 1.26 -19.68 -24.41
C PHE A 681 0.44 -20.70 -25.22
N GLU A 682 1.09 -21.61 -25.94
CA GLU A 682 0.41 -22.69 -26.67
C GLU A 682 -0.36 -23.63 -25.73
N LEU A 683 0.22 -23.98 -24.57
CA LEU A 683 -0.45 -24.79 -23.56
C LEU A 683 -1.68 -24.08 -22.99
N LEU A 684 -1.56 -22.80 -22.64
CA LEU A 684 -2.69 -21.98 -22.19
C LEU A 684 -3.78 -21.87 -23.26
N ASP A 685 -3.38 -21.75 -24.53
CA ASP A 685 -4.32 -21.65 -25.65
C ASP A 685 -5.03 -22.98 -25.97
N LYS A 686 -4.45 -24.12 -25.58
CA LYS A 686 -5.14 -25.44 -25.59
C LYS A 686 -6.07 -25.63 -24.40
N GLY A 687 -5.97 -24.78 -23.37
CA GLY A 687 -6.72 -24.91 -22.11
C GLY A 687 -6.00 -25.74 -21.05
N GLU A 688 -4.74 -26.11 -21.28
CA GLU A 688 -3.89 -26.82 -20.33
C GLU A 688 -3.27 -25.84 -19.32
N ILE A 689 -4.12 -25.18 -18.52
CA ILE A 689 -3.73 -24.06 -17.64
C ILE A 689 -2.55 -24.45 -16.73
N SER A 690 -2.68 -25.53 -15.96
CA SER A 690 -1.66 -25.98 -15.00
C SER A 690 -0.29 -26.21 -15.66
N LEU A 691 -0.25 -26.82 -16.84
CA LEU A 691 1.01 -27.06 -17.58
C LEU A 691 1.60 -25.76 -18.13
N GLY A 692 0.74 -24.86 -18.62
CA GLY A 692 1.15 -23.53 -19.07
C GLY A 692 1.78 -22.71 -17.95
N ILE A 693 1.17 -22.67 -16.75
CA ILE A 693 1.73 -21.96 -15.58
C ILE A 693 3.09 -22.53 -15.19
N LYS A 694 3.23 -23.86 -15.11
CA LYS A 694 4.51 -24.52 -14.81
C LYS A 694 5.59 -24.19 -15.84
N ALA A 695 5.22 -24.09 -17.12
CA ALA A 695 6.14 -23.68 -18.18
C ALA A 695 6.57 -22.21 -18.03
N LEU A 696 5.65 -21.30 -17.69
CA LEU A 696 5.97 -19.89 -17.39
C LEU A 696 6.93 -19.77 -16.21
N ALA A 697 6.68 -20.47 -15.10
CA ALA A 697 7.51 -20.43 -13.90
C ALA A 697 8.94 -20.95 -14.18
N ARG A 698 9.06 -22.05 -14.94
CA ARG A 698 10.36 -22.59 -15.38
C ARG A 698 11.15 -21.58 -16.20
N GLU A 699 10.50 -20.88 -17.14
CA GLU A 699 11.18 -19.87 -17.94
C GLU A 699 11.52 -18.63 -17.11
N ARG A 700 10.59 -18.15 -16.27
CA ARG A 700 10.80 -17.03 -15.33
C ARG A 700 12.05 -17.23 -14.48
N SER A 701 12.29 -18.44 -13.96
CA SER A 701 13.44 -18.75 -13.10
C SER A 701 14.80 -18.37 -13.72
N LYS A 702 14.91 -18.35 -15.05
CA LYS A 702 16.15 -17.99 -15.78
C LYS A 702 16.35 -16.47 -15.91
N TRP A 703 15.38 -15.66 -15.48
CA TRP A 703 15.29 -14.20 -15.71
C TRP A 703 15.31 -13.39 -14.40
N LEU A 704 15.32 -14.04 -13.23
CA LEU A 704 15.14 -13.39 -11.93
C LEU A 704 16.36 -12.60 -11.44
N ASP A 705 17.53 -12.84 -12.02
CA ASP A 705 18.82 -12.27 -11.62
C ASP A 705 19.01 -10.80 -12.04
N ARG A 706 18.22 -10.31 -13.01
CA ARG A 706 18.45 -9.02 -13.69
C ARG A 706 17.18 -8.16 -13.71
N PRO A 707 17.22 -6.92 -13.17
CA PRO A 707 16.04 -6.04 -13.10
C PRO A 707 15.33 -5.80 -14.44
N HIS A 708 16.08 -5.63 -15.54
CA HIS A 708 15.49 -5.43 -16.87
C HIS A 708 14.81 -6.69 -17.42
N LEU A 709 15.24 -7.89 -17.01
CA LEU A 709 14.59 -9.14 -17.36
C LEU A 709 13.33 -9.39 -16.52
N LEU A 710 13.31 -8.99 -15.25
CA LEU A 710 12.10 -9.04 -14.41
C LEU A 710 10.92 -8.32 -15.07
N ILE A 711 11.13 -7.09 -15.56
CA ILE A 711 10.08 -6.33 -16.27
C ILE A 711 9.67 -7.00 -17.57
N ARG A 712 10.60 -7.59 -18.32
CA ARG A 712 10.26 -8.32 -19.55
C ARG A 712 9.47 -9.59 -19.24
N ALA A 713 9.83 -10.33 -18.20
CA ALA A 713 9.07 -11.47 -17.71
C ALA A 713 7.66 -11.04 -17.29
N ALA A 714 7.50 -9.91 -16.57
CA ALA A 714 6.19 -9.36 -16.23
C ALA A 714 5.32 -9.10 -17.47
N ARG A 715 5.89 -8.61 -18.58
CA ARG A 715 5.18 -8.47 -19.87
C ARG A 715 4.72 -9.81 -20.43
N HIS A 716 5.51 -10.88 -20.28
CA HIS A 716 5.13 -12.22 -20.72
C HIS A 716 4.02 -12.82 -19.86
N TYR A 717 3.99 -12.53 -18.56
CA TYR A 717 2.85 -12.89 -17.69
C TYR A 717 1.57 -12.12 -18.07
N GLU A 718 1.66 -10.83 -18.39
CA GLU A 718 0.53 -10.07 -18.97
C GLU A 718 0.11 -10.64 -20.35
N GLY A 719 1.05 -11.11 -21.15
CA GLY A 719 0.76 -11.82 -22.41
C GLY A 719 0.02 -13.15 -22.19
N ALA A 720 0.40 -13.91 -21.17
CA ALA A 720 -0.27 -15.14 -20.77
C ALA A 720 -1.69 -14.89 -20.24
N GLU A 721 -1.87 -13.84 -19.42
CA GLU A 721 -3.19 -13.35 -19.01
C GLU A 721 -4.05 -13.05 -20.24
N GLN A 722 -3.51 -12.33 -21.22
CA GLN A 722 -4.22 -11.98 -22.45
C GLN A 722 -4.69 -13.24 -23.22
N VAL A 723 -3.94 -14.34 -23.21
CA VAL A 723 -4.38 -15.62 -23.81
C VAL A 723 -5.63 -16.18 -23.12
N LEU A 724 -5.67 -16.15 -21.78
CA LEU A 724 -6.83 -16.62 -21.02
C LEU A 724 -8.05 -15.71 -21.22
N ARG A 725 -7.85 -14.39 -21.17
CA ARG A 725 -8.88 -13.40 -21.44
C ARG A 725 -9.44 -13.53 -22.86
N ARG A 726 -8.58 -13.80 -23.84
CA ARG A 726 -8.98 -14.09 -25.22
C ARG A 726 -9.94 -15.28 -25.26
N ARG A 727 -9.61 -16.39 -24.58
CA ARG A 727 -10.47 -17.58 -24.51
C ARG A 727 -11.84 -17.28 -23.89
N ALA A 728 -11.89 -16.43 -22.86
CA ALA A 728 -13.15 -15.99 -22.27
C ALA A 728 -14.03 -15.25 -23.30
N VAL A 729 -13.46 -14.33 -24.08
CA VAL A 729 -14.21 -13.63 -25.14
C VAL A 729 -14.62 -14.57 -26.28
N LEU A 730 -13.81 -15.57 -26.62
CA LEU A 730 -14.13 -16.56 -27.66
C LEU A 730 -15.37 -17.42 -27.33
N THR A 731 -15.83 -17.43 -26.07
CA THR A 731 -17.12 -18.06 -25.72
C THR A 731 -18.30 -17.41 -26.45
N ALA A 732 -18.17 -16.15 -26.88
CA ALA A 732 -19.15 -15.45 -27.72
C ALA A 732 -19.44 -16.16 -29.04
N ARG A 733 -18.58 -17.08 -29.48
CA ARG A 733 -18.77 -17.88 -30.71
C ARG A 733 -20.08 -18.64 -30.75
N GLN A 734 -20.64 -19.02 -29.59
CA GLN A 734 -21.93 -19.72 -29.56
C GLN A 734 -23.11 -18.84 -30.02
N PHE A 735 -22.97 -17.51 -29.97
CA PHE A 735 -23.98 -16.55 -30.41
C PHE A 735 -23.80 -16.13 -31.88
N PHE A 736 -22.70 -16.56 -32.52
CA PHE A 736 -22.48 -16.32 -33.94
C PHE A 736 -23.16 -17.42 -34.77
N GLN A 737 -24.28 -17.05 -35.41
CA GLN A 737 -25.04 -17.92 -36.29
C GLN A 737 -25.14 -17.30 -37.68
N THR A 738 -25.15 -18.15 -38.70
CA THR A 738 -25.28 -17.73 -40.10
C THR A 738 -26.41 -18.51 -40.77
N GLU A 739 -27.14 -17.82 -41.63
CA GLU A 739 -28.23 -18.40 -42.43
C GLU A 739 -27.88 -18.32 -43.92
N CYS A 740 -28.45 -19.20 -44.74
CA CYS A 740 -28.30 -19.12 -46.19
C CYS A 740 -29.15 -17.97 -46.75
N CYS A 741 -28.68 -17.31 -47.79
CA CYS A 741 -29.41 -16.25 -48.49
C CYS A 741 -29.29 -16.39 -50.02
N GLU A 742 -29.98 -15.53 -50.77
CA GLU A 742 -30.00 -15.60 -52.24
C GLU A 742 -28.59 -15.55 -52.85
N PRO A 743 -28.23 -16.41 -53.81
CA PRO A 743 -26.87 -16.42 -54.36
C PRO A 743 -26.46 -15.11 -55.03
N VAL A 744 -25.24 -14.64 -54.78
CA VAL A 744 -24.65 -13.51 -55.51
C VAL A 744 -23.95 -14.03 -56.77
N PRO A 745 -24.33 -13.56 -57.98
CA PRO A 745 -23.68 -13.97 -59.20
C PRO A 745 -22.21 -13.54 -59.25
N LYS A 746 -21.40 -14.29 -60.00
CA LYS A 746 -19.97 -13.98 -60.17
C LYS A 746 -19.78 -12.59 -60.78
N GLY A 747 -18.73 -11.88 -60.35
CA GLY A 747 -18.42 -10.53 -60.81
C GLY A 747 -19.22 -9.40 -60.15
N HIS A 748 -20.38 -9.67 -59.53
CA HIS A 748 -21.18 -8.65 -58.84
C HIS A 748 -20.50 -8.18 -57.56
N TRP A 749 -20.60 -6.87 -57.28
CA TRP A 749 -20.06 -6.27 -56.08
C TRP A 749 -21.10 -6.30 -54.97
N VAL A 750 -20.75 -6.91 -53.83
CA VAL A 750 -21.44 -6.70 -52.57
C VAL A 750 -20.80 -5.51 -51.88
N ILE A 751 -21.57 -4.47 -51.57
CA ILE A 751 -21.09 -3.26 -50.90
C ILE A 751 -21.74 -3.16 -49.53
N ALA A 752 -20.92 -2.99 -48.51
CA ALA A 752 -21.35 -2.71 -47.15
C ALA A 752 -20.76 -1.38 -46.67
N GLU A 753 -21.57 -0.59 -45.96
CA GLU A 753 -21.20 0.73 -45.43
C GLU A 753 -21.74 0.90 -44.00
N ALA A 754 -20.94 1.46 -43.08
CA ALA A 754 -21.36 1.74 -41.71
C ALA A 754 -20.87 3.12 -41.21
N PRO A 755 -21.69 3.81 -40.39
CA PRO A 755 -21.36 5.10 -39.79
C PRO A 755 -20.25 5.00 -38.73
N ALA A 756 -19.77 6.15 -38.26
CA ALA A 756 -18.94 6.22 -37.05
C ALA A 756 -19.82 6.15 -35.79
N ARG A 757 -19.19 6.18 -34.60
CA ARG A 757 -19.89 6.14 -33.32
C ARG A 757 -19.39 7.17 -32.31
N ILE A 758 -20.29 7.61 -31.44
CA ILE A 758 -19.99 8.43 -30.27
C ILE A 758 -20.38 7.64 -29.01
N ASP A 759 -19.43 7.47 -28.10
CA ASP A 759 -19.70 6.92 -26.77
C ASP A 759 -20.16 8.07 -25.87
N LEU A 760 -21.41 8.02 -25.44
CA LEU A 760 -22.04 9.06 -24.64
C LEU A 760 -21.83 8.81 -23.14
N SER A 761 -21.82 7.53 -22.73
CA SER A 761 -21.52 7.13 -21.35
C SER A 761 -21.18 5.64 -21.26
N GLY A 762 -20.42 5.24 -20.23
CA GLY A 762 -20.18 3.83 -19.86
C GLY A 762 -18.97 3.14 -20.49
N GLY A 763 -18.26 3.79 -21.42
CA GLY A 763 -17.07 3.20 -22.05
C GLY A 763 -15.99 2.78 -21.05
N TRP A 764 -15.26 1.71 -21.38
CA TRP A 764 -14.41 0.87 -20.52
C TRP A 764 -15.14 -0.22 -19.72
N SER A 765 -16.44 -0.07 -19.42
CA SER A 765 -17.20 -1.17 -18.80
C SER A 765 -17.41 -2.35 -19.76
N ASP A 766 -17.30 -2.10 -21.08
CA ASP A 766 -17.36 -3.09 -22.16
C ASP A 766 -16.08 -3.90 -22.36
N THR A 767 -14.99 -3.51 -21.68
CA THR A 767 -13.67 -4.05 -21.94
C THR A 767 -13.44 -5.35 -21.17
N PRO A 768 -13.06 -6.46 -21.82
CA PRO A 768 -12.61 -7.66 -21.12
C PRO A 768 -11.35 -7.38 -20.28
N PRO A 769 -11.28 -7.85 -19.02
CA PRO A 769 -12.20 -8.78 -18.36
C PRO A 769 -13.40 -8.14 -17.64
N ILE A 770 -13.42 -6.81 -17.49
CA ILE A 770 -14.43 -6.06 -16.72
C ILE A 770 -15.85 -6.48 -17.11
N THR A 771 -16.12 -6.52 -18.41
CA THR A 771 -17.45 -6.83 -18.96
C THR A 771 -18.03 -8.18 -18.52
N TYR A 772 -17.22 -9.22 -18.32
CA TYR A 772 -17.72 -10.54 -17.92
C TYR A 772 -17.53 -10.83 -16.42
N GLU A 773 -16.78 -10.00 -15.69
CA GLU A 773 -16.62 -10.12 -14.23
C GLU A 773 -17.59 -9.21 -13.46
N GLN A 774 -17.92 -8.05 -14.00
CA GLN A 774 -18.74 -7.01 -13.36
C GLN A 774 -20.02 -6.69 -14.15
N GLY A 775 -20.08 -7.12 -15.41
CA GLY A 775 -21.06 -6.63 -16.38
C GLY A 775 -20.54 -5.37 -17.06
N GLY A 776 -21.29 -4.90 -18.05
CA GLY A 776 -20.95 -3.68 -18.78
C GLY A 776 -22.21 -3.03 -19.35
N ALA A 777 -22.21 -1.70 -19.43
CA ALA A 777 -23.27 -0.93 -20.07
C ALA A 777 -22.66 0.28 -20.78
N VAL A 778 -22.97 0.45 -22.06
CA VAL A 778 -22.50 1.58 -22.87
C VAL A 778 -23.66 2.20 -23.61
N LEU A 779 -23.86 3.50 -23.40
CA LEU A 779 -24.77 4.33 -24.18
C LEU A 779 -23.98 4.97 -25.31
N ASN A 780 -24.41 4.74 -26.55
CA ASN A 780 -23.73 5.29 -27.72
C ASN A 780 -24.73 5.67 -28.83
N VAL A 781 -24.23 6.35 -29.86
CA VAL A 781 -25.00 6.78 -31.03
C VAL A 781 -24.21 6.60 -32.32
N ALA A 782 -24.89 6.13 -33.37
CA ALA A 782 -24.32 6.02 -34.71
C ALA A 782 -24.41 7.36 -35.43
N VAL A 783 -23.32 7.82 -36.03
CA VAL A 783 -23.24 9.15 -36.64
C VAL A 783 -22.52 9.17 -37.99
N LYS A 784 -23.03 10.00 -38.89
CA LYS A 784 -22.37 10.37 -40.14
C LYS A 784 -21.46 11.58 -39.89
N LEU A 785 -20.30 11.59 -40.54
CA LEU A 785 -19.42 12.75 -40.57
C LEU A 785 -19.53 13.40 -41.94
N ASN A 786 -19.84 14.69 -41.99
CA ASN A 786 -20.11 15.43 -43.23
C ASN A 786 -21.15 14.72 -44.12
N GLY A 787 -22.19 14.16 -43.50
CA GLY A 787 -23.25 13.42 -44.19
C GLY A 787 -22.87 12.04 -44.74
N GLN A 788 -21.65 11.54 -44.48
CA GLN A 788 -21.16 10.27 -45.02
C GLN A 788 -20.92 9.22 -43.92
N LYS A 789 -21.14 7.95 -44.27
CA LYS A 789 -20.70 6.79 -43.49
C LYS A 789 -19.17 6.65 -43.60
N VAL A 790 -18.52 6.33 -42.50
CA VAL A 790 -17.05 6.47 -42.37
C VAL A 790 -16.29 5.22 -42.83
N THR A 791 -16.95 4.07 -42.84
CA THR A 791 -16.34 2.78 -43.22
C THR A 791 -17.12 2.14 -44.37
N LYS A 792 -16.37 1.53 -45.30
CA LYS A 792 -16.92 0.87 -46.48
C LYS A 792 -16.08 -0.36 -46.84
N ALA A 793 -16.74 -1.42 -47.27
CA ALA A 793 -16.11 -2.54 -47.95
C ALA A 793 -16.91 -2.89 -49.20
N LYS A 794 -16.21 -3.35 -50.25
CA LYS A 794 -16.86 -4.05 -51.36
C LYS A 794 -16.12 -5.33 -51.70
N VAL A 795 -16.85 -6.39 -51.99
CA VAL A 795 -16.28 -7.69 -52.33
C VAL A 795 -17.01 -8.35 -53.49
N ARG A 796 -16.28 -9.08 -54.33
CA ARG A 796 -16.85 -9.88 -55.42
C ARG A 796 -16.16 -11.23 -55.59
N LYS A 797 -16.88 -12.20 -56.16
CA LYS A 797 -16.31 -13.47 -56.66
C LYS A 797 -15.55 -13.22 -57.97
N ILE A 798 -14.30 -13.67 -58.06
CA ILE A 798 -13.44 -13.56 -59.26
C ILE A 798 -13.07 -14.94 -59.82
N SER A 799 -12.68 -15.00 -61.10
CA SER A 799 -12.35 -16.28 -61.75
C SER A 799 -11.02 -16.87 -61.33
N LYS A 800 -10.05 -16.04 -60.97
CA LYS A 800 -8.75 -16.50 -60.47
C LYS A 800 -8.89 -16.98 -59.04
N LEU A 801 -8.39 -18.19 -58.73
CA LEU A 801 -8.49 -18.84 -57.42
C LEU A 801 -7.48 -18.27 -56.41
N GLU A 802 -7.58 -16.96 -56.17
CA GLU A 802 -6.76 -16.22 -55.22
C GLU A 802 -7.61 -15.22 -54.42
N ILE A 803 -7.04 -14.68 -53.34
CA ILE A 803 -7.67 -13.60 -52.57
C ILE A 803 -6.88 -12.31 -52.83
N VAL A 804 -7.56 -11.29 -53.34
CA VAL A 804 -7.03 -9.96 -53.59
C VAL A 804 -7.60 -9.00 -52.55
N LEU A 805 -6.74 -8.34 -51.79
CA LEU A 805 -7.09 -7.35 -50.79
C LEU A 805 -6.60 -5.97 -51.24
N VAL A 806 -7.49 -4.97 -51.31
CA VAL A 806 -7.15 -3.59 -51.68
C VAL A 806 -7.58 -2.65 -50.56
N ILE A 807 -6.62 -2.09 -49.86
CA ILE A 807 -6.85 -1.21 -48.70
C ILE A 807 -6.65 0.22 -49.16
N HIS A 808 -7.73 1.02 -49.18
CA HIS A 808 -7.69 2.43 -49.55
C HIS A 808 -7.51 3.29 -48.30
N SER A 809 -6.49 4.14 -48.30
CA SER A 809 -6.17 5.09 -47.24
C SER A 809 -5.91 6.47 -47.84
N GLY A 810 -6.93 7.32 -47.82
CA GLY A 810 -6.90 8.60 -48.55
C GLY A 810 -6.68 8.37 -50.04
N GLU A 811 -5.66 9.03 -50.61
CA GLU A 811 -5.29 8.91 -52.02
C GLU A 811 -4.42 7.67 -52.33
N HIS A 812 -3.93 6.97 -51.31
CA HIS A 812 -3.04 5.83 -51.47
C HIS A 812 -3.82 4.52 -51.33
N SER A 813 -3.44 3.50 -52.09
CA SER A 813 -4.00 2.16 -51.95
C SER A 813 -2.90 1.10 -51.85
N VAL A 814 -3.09 0.13 -50.96
CA VAL A 814 -2.21 -1.02 -50.78
C VAL A 814 -2.92 -2.25 -51.32
N ARG A 815 -2.32 -2.89 -52.34
CA ARG A 815 -2.82 -4.13 -52.92
C ARG A 815 -2.00 -5.32 -52.42
N VAL A 816 -2.67 -6.29 -51.79
CA VAL A 816 -2.08 -7.53 -51.28
C VAL A 816 -2.75 -8.70 -51.99
N VAL A 817 -1.96 -9.56 -52.62
CA VAL A 817 -2.46 -10.76 -53.31
C VAL A 817 -2.04 -12.00 -52.52
N CYS A 818 -3.01 -12.79 -52.10
CA CYS A 818 -2.81 -14.05 -51.39
C CYS A 818 -3.12 -15.20 -52.33
N SER A 819 -2.08 -15.80 -52.91
CA SER A 819 -2.16 -17.02 -53.74
C SER A 819 -1.89 -18.33 -52.97
N GLU A 820 -1.31 -18.24 -51.76
CA GLU A 820 -0.87 -19.38 -50.95
C GLU A 820 -1.33 -19.20 -49.50
N LEU A 821 -1.48 -20.30 -48.76
CA LEU A 821 -1.94 -20.27 -47.37
C LEU A 821 -1.01 -19.44 -46.46
N MET A 822 0.31 -19.54 -46.66
CA MET A 822 1.31 -18.80 -45.87
C MET A 822 1.09 -17.28 -45.90
N HIS A 823 0.49 -16.74 -46.97
CA HIS A 823 0.19 -15.30 -47.08
C HIS A 823 -0.90 -14.84 -46.10
N LEU A 824 -1.71 -15.76 -45.57
CA LEU A 824 -2.76 -15.48 -44.59
C LEU A 824 -2.33 -15.72 -43.14
N GLU A 825 -1.30 -16.54 -42.87
CA GLU A 825 -0.90 -16.97 -41.51
C GLU A 825 -0.53 -15.81 -40.56
N ASN A 826 -0.04 -14.69 -41.11
CA ASN A 826 0.31 -13.51 -40.33
C ASN A 826 -0.90 -12.65 -39.88
N TYR A 827 -2.13 -13.15 -40.00
CA TYR A 827 -3.33 -12.44 -39.54
C TYR A 827 -3.28 -12.08 -38.05
N THR A 828 -2.57 -12.85 -37.22
CA THR A 828 -2.38 -12.58 -35.78
C THR A 828 -1.40 -11.43 -35.49
N GLN A 829 -0.87 -10.76 -36.52
CA GLN A 829 0.03 -9.62 -36.42
C GLN A 829 -0.71 -8.34 -36.87
N PRO A 830 -1.18 -7.46 -35.95
CA PRO A 830 -1.98 -6.28 -36.30
C PRO A 830 -1.36 -5.36 -37.37
N ASN A 831 -0.03 -5.30 -37.43
CA ASN A 831 0.70 -4.44 -38.35
C ASN A 831 0.96 -5.10 -39.71
N ALA A 832 0.61 -6.39 -39.89
CA ALA A 832 0.77 -7.06 -41.16
C ALA A 832 -0.23 -6.52 -42.19
N PRO A 833 0.18 -6.35 -43.47
CA PRO A 833 -0.72 -5.89 -44.52
C PRO A 833 -1.97 -6.78 -44.62
N GLY A 834 -3.15 -6.16 -44.46
CA GLY A 834 -4.44 -6.83 -44.53
C GLY A 834 -4.74 -7.80 -43.39
N ALA A 835 -4.08 -7.70 -42.22
CA ALA A 835 -4.29 -8.60 -41.08
C ALA A 835 -5.77 -8.73 -40.68
N LEU A 836 -6.48 -7.61 -40.54
CA LEU A 836 -7.92 -7.59 -40.25
C LEU A 836 -8.73 -8.36 -41.31
N LEU A 837 -8.46 -8.08 -42.59
CA LEU A 837 -9.17 -8.69 -43.71
C LEU A 837 -8.93 -10.22 -43.72
N LYS A 838 -7.67 -10.65 -43.56
CA LYS A 838 -7.28 -12.07 -43.46
C LYS A 838 -7.97 -12.77 -42.29
N ALA A 839 -8.05 -12.12 -41.13
CA ALA A 839 -8.74 -12.66 -39.96
C ALA A 839 -10.24 -12.87 -40.24
N CYS A 840 -10.91 -11.97 -40.94
CA CYS A 840 -12.31 -12.14 -41.36
C CYS A 840 -12.50 -13.35 -42.30
N PHE A 841 -11.59 -13.56 -43.26
CA PHE A 841 -11.61 -14.76 -44.12
C PHE A 841 -11.48 -16.05 -43.32
N CYS A 842 -10.61 -16.06 -42.30
CA CYS A 842 -10.38 -17.22 -41.43
C CYS A 842 -11.58 -17.49 -40.51
N LEU A 843 -12.15 -16.44 -39.90
CA LEU A 843 -13.29 -16.59 -38.99
C LEU A 843 -14.51 -17.22 -39.69
N LEU A 844 -14.79 -16.76 -40.92
CA LEU A 844 -15.95 -17.22 -41.70
C LEU A 844 -15.75 -18.60 -42.36
N ASP A 845 -14.62 -19.25 -42.07
CA ASP A 845 -14.16 -20.49 -42.68
C ASP A 845 -14.15 -20.45 -44.23
N ILE A 846 -13.94 -19.25 -44.80
CA ILE A 846 -13.70 -19.12 -46.24
C ILE A 846 -12.33 -19.71 -46.57
N VAL A 847 -11.37 -19.51 -45.65
CA VAL A 847 -10.06 -20.18 -45.62
C VAL A 847 -9.89 -20.86 -44.27
N THR A 848 -9.50 -22.14 -44.28
CA THR A 848 -9.23 -22.92 -43.07
C THR A 848 -7.73 -22.94 -42.79
N LEU A 849 -7.32 -22.54 -41.58
CA LEU A 849 -5.91 -22.53 -41.13
C LEU A 849 -5.78 -23.11 -39.71
N PRO A 850 -4.73 -23.92 -39.43
CA PRO A 850 -3.81 -24.52 -40.40
C PRO A 850 -4.51 -25.61 -41.26
N SER A 851 -4.02 -25.84 -42.47
CA SER A 851 -4.56 -26.87 -43.39
C SER A 851 -3.47 -27.38 -44.33
N SER A 852 -3.57 -28.64 -44.75
CA SER A 852 -2.72 -29.24 -45.79
C SER A 852 -3.25 -29.00 -47.22
N GLU A 853 -4.53 -28.64 -47.37
CA GLU A 853 -5.18 -28.33 -48.66
C GLU A 853 -4.76 -26.94 -49.15
N LYS A 854 -4.29 -26.80 -50.40
CA LYS A 854 -3.81 -25.51 -50.92
C LYS A 854 -4.94 -24.46 -50.95
N LEU A 855 -4.59 -23.18 -50.86
CA LEU A 855 -5.58 -22.09 -50.90
C LEU A 855 -6.50 -22.18 -52.14
N SER A 856 -5.93 -22.42 -53.33
CA SER A 856 -6.70 -22.56 -54.56
C SER A 856 -7.66 -23.75 -54.55
N GLU A 857 -7.29 -24.86 -53.91
CA GLU A 857 -8.12 -26.07 -53.78
C GLU A 857 -9.31 -25.79 -52.86
N GLN A 858 -9.06 -25.17 -51.69
CA GLN A 858 -10.12 -24.76 -50.76
C GLN A 858 -11.13 -23.82 -51.43
N LEU A 859 -10.65 -22.79 -52.13
CA LEU A 859 -11.50 -21.81 -52.82
C LEU A 859 -12.32 -22.46 -53.94
N ASN A 860 -11.71 -23.35 -54.72
CA ASN A 860 -12.40 -24.06 -55.80
C ASN A 860 -13.48 -24.99 -55.25
N ARG A 861 -13.16 -25.78 -54.22
CA ARG A 861 -14.06 -26.74 -53.59
C ARG A 861 -15.25 -26.07 -52.92
N LYS A 862 -15.03 -24.98 -52.17
CA LYS A 862 -16.08 -24.30 -51.40
C LYS A 862 -16.91 -23.32 -52.26
N TYR A 863 -16.30 -22.64 -53.24
CA TYR A 863 -16.95 -21.50 -53.93
C TYR A 863 -16.77 -21.46 -55.46
N GLN A 864 -15.92 -22.31 -56.05
CA GLN A 864 -15.57 -22.29 -57.47
C GLN A 864 -15.10 -20.89 -57.97
N ALA A 865 -14.51 -20.10 -57.06
CA ALA A 865 -14.10 -18.72 -57.30
C ALA A 865 -13.06 -18.25 -56.28
N GLY A 866 -12.25 -17.27 -56.65
CA GLY A 866 -11.50 -16.46 -55.69
C GLY A 866 -12.27 -15.19 -55.27
N PHE A 867 -11.65 -14.32 -54.48
CA PHE A 867 -12.28 -13.13 -53.94
C PHE A 867 -11.44 -11.87 -54.16
N GLU A 868 -12.08 -10.76 -54.50
CA GLU A 868 -11.47 -9.43 -54.49
C GLU A 868 -12.22 -8.53 -53.51
N LEU A 869 -11.54 -8.08 -52.46
CA LEU A 869 -12.08 -7.27 -51.35
C LEU A 869 -11.38 -5.91 -51.31
N HIS A 870 -12.15 -4.84 -51.38
CA HIS A 870 -11.68 -3.47 -51.21
C HIS A 870 -12.25 -2.87 -49.92
N THR A 871 -11.46 -2.07 -49.19
CA THR A 871 -11.88 -1.39 -47.96
C THR A 871 -11.50 0.08 -47.97
N TRP A 872 -12.33 0.93 -47.36
CA TRP A 872 -12.08 2.36 -47.16
C TRP A 872 -12.38 2.76 -45.72
N SER A 873 -11.60 3.71 -45.20
CA SER A 873 -11.93 4.47 -43.99
C SER A 873 -11.64 5.95 -44.23
N THR A 874 -12.65 6.80 -44.08
CA THR A 874 -12.51 8.26 -44.27
C THR A 874 -12.03 8.97 -43.01
N ALA A 875 -12.06 8.30 -41.85
CA ALA A 875 -11.52 8.83 -40.61
C ALA A 875 -10.03 8.47 -40.45
N PRO A 876 -9.20 9.38 -39.90
CA PRO A 876 -7.80 9.09 -39.61
C PRO A 876 -7.64 7.86 -38.72
N GLN A 877 -6.54 7.12 -38.92
CA GLN A 877 -6.16 6.05 -38.00
C GLN A 877 -5.91 6.63 -36.60
N GLY A 878 -6.41 5.97 -35.55
CA GLY A 878 -6.32 6.49 -34.19
C GLY A 878 -7.24 7.68 -33.90
N SER A 879 -8.29 7.88 -34.71
CA SER A 879 -9.33 8.90 -34.50
C SER A 879 -10.16 8.72 -33.22
N GLY A 880 -10.15 7.52 -32.63
CA GLY A 880 -10.97 7.18 -31.47
C GLY A 880 -12.41 6.79 -31.79
N LEU A 881 -12.81 6.78 -33.07
CA LEU A 881 -14.18 6.48 -33.53
C LEU A 881 -14.49 4.98 -33.72
N GLY A 882 -13.60 4.08 -33.27
CA GLY A 882 -13.81 2.63 -33.38
C GLY A 882 -13.75 2.09 -34.82
N THR A 883 -13.06 2.79 -35.72
CA THR A 883 -13.08 2.49 -37.17
C THR A 883 -12.63 1.08 -37.51
N SER A 884 -11.72 0.48 -36.74
CA SER A 884 -11.23 -0.89 -36.99
C SER A 884 -12.29 -1.95 -36.71
N SER A 885 -12.99 -1.87 -35.57
CA SER A 885 -14.06 -2.79 -35.17
C SER A 885 -15.28 -2.66 -36.09
N ILE A 886 -15.65 -1.42 -36.43
CA ILE A 886 -16.75 -1.15 -37.36
C ILE A 886 -16.41 -1.71 -38.74
N LEU A 887 -15.19 -1.47 -39.23
CA LEU A 887 -14.73 -2.01 -40.52
C LEU A 887 -14.71 -3.54 -40.52
N ALA A 888 -14.37 -4.20 -39.41
CA ALA A 888 -14.48 -5.65 -39.26
C ALA A 888 -15.92 -6.12 -39.51
N GLY A 889 -16.91 -5.46 -38.89
CA GLY A 889 -18.33 -5.79 -39.09
C GLY A 889 -18.79 -5.58 -40.53
N VAL A 890 -18.36 -4.49 -41.17
CA VAL A 890 -18.63 -4.19 -42.59
C VAL A 890 -18.03 -5.26 -43.50
N ILE A 891 -16.79 -5.69 -43.27
CA ILE A 891 -16.13 -6.76 -44.04
C ILE A 891 -16.85 -8.09 -43.84
N LEU A 892 -17.17 -8.47 -42.60
CA LEU A 892 -17.85 -9.72 -42.28
C LEU A 892 -19.23 -9.79 -42.96
N ALA A 893 -20.01 -8.71 -42.91
CA ALA A 893 -21.32 -8.66 -43.58
C ALA A 893 -21.20 -8.81 -45.10
N ALA A 894 -20.22 -8.12 -45.71
CA ALA A 894 -19.98 -8.22 -47.14
C ALA A 894 -19.50 -9.63 -47.55
N LEU A 895 -18.59 -10.24 -46.77
CA LEU A 895 -18.08 -11.59 -46.99
C LEU A 895 -19.15 -12.67 -46.78
N LEU A 896 -20.02 -12.52 -45.78
CA LEU A 896 -21.17 -13.41 -45.60
C LEU A 896 -22.06 -13.34 -46.84
N ARG A 897 -22.50 -12.15 -47.24
CA ARG A 897 -23.40 -11.98 -48.37
C ARG A 897 -22.82 -12.50 -49.68
N VAL A 898 -21.54 -12.24 -49.97
CA VAL A 898 -20.88 -12.74 -51.20
C VAL A 898 -20.63 -14.25 -51.14
N THR A 899 -20.67 -14.88 -49.96
CA THR A 899 -20.61 -16.34 -49.82
C THR A 899 -22.00 -16.96 -49.62
N ASP A 900 -23.04 -16.26 -50.08
CA ASP A 900 -24.43 -16.71 -50.10
C ASP A 900 -24.98 -17.01 -48.68
N ARG A 901 -24.41 -16.32 -47.67
CA ARG A 901 -24.80 -16.37 -46.26
C ARG A 901 -25.22 -14.98 -45.75
N THR A 902 -25.95 -14.96 -44.64
CA THR A 902 -26.25 -13.74 -43.88
C THR A 902 -26.14 -14.02 -42.38
N ALA A 903 -26.10 -12.98 -41.57
CA ALA A 903 -26.13 -13.07 -40.12
C ALA A 903 -26.99 -11.96 -39.54
N SER A 904 -27.62 -12.22 -38.39
CA SER A 904 -28.29 -11.19 -37.62
C SER A 904 -27.28 -10.16 -37.10
N MET A 905 -27.76 -8.97 -36.72
CA MET A 905 -26.89 -7.95 -36.13
C MET A 905 -26.23 -8.44 -34.83
N ASP A 906 -26.99 -9.18 -34.01
CA ASP A 906 -26.51 -9.84 -32.80
C ASP A 906 -25.34 -10.79 -33.11
N SER A 907 -25.50 -11.68 -34.09
CA SER A 907 -24.42 -12.57 -34.51
C SER A 907 -23.21 -11.82 -35.07
N LEU A 908 -23.42 -10.73 -35.80
CA LEU A 908 -22.33 -9.93 -36.36
C LEU A 908 -21.50 -9.22 -35.28
N ILE A 909 -22.13 -8.70 -34.23
CA ILE A 909 -21.46 -8.08 -33.08
C ILE A 909 -20.51 -9.10 -32.43
N HIS A 910 -21.01 -10.30 -32.12
CA HIS A 910 -20.19 -11.34 -31.51
C HIS A 910 -19.08 -11.85 -32.45
N ALA A 911 -19.33 -11.90 -33.76
CA ALA A 911 -18.30 -12.23 -34.76
C ALA A 911 -17.15 -11.21 -34.77
N VAL A 912 -17.45 -9.91 -34.70
CA VAL A 912 -16.41 -8.88 -34.62
C VAL A 912 -15.55 -9.02 -33.37
N MET A 913 -16.17 -9.28 -32.20
CA MET A 913 -15.43 -9.51 -30.97
C MET A 913 -14.42 -10.65 -31.12
N ILE A 914 -14.80 -11.73 -31.82
CA ILE A 914 -13.92 -12.86 -32.11
C ILE A 914 -12.77 -12.45 -33.04
N VAL A 915 -13.04 -11.68 -34.10
CA VAL A 915 -11.98 -11.18 -35.01
C VAL A 915 -10.94 -10.36 -34.24
N GLU A 916 -11.36 -9.46 -33.36
CA GLU A 916 -10.42 -8.64 -32.59
C GLU A 916 -9.52 -9.45 -31.67
N GLN A 917 -10.08 -10.50 -31.08
CA GLN A 917 -9.32 -11.46 -30.29
C GLN A 917 -8.32 -12.25 -31.13
N MET A 918 -8.70 -12.67 -32.34
CA MET A 918 -7.80 -13.30 -33.31
C MET A 918 -6.64 -12.37 -33.71
N LEU A 919 -6.89 -11.06 -33.79
CA LEU A 919 -5.87 -10.05 -34.07
C LEU A 919 -4.97 -9.72 -32.87
N THR A 920 -5.27 -10.20 -31.66
CA THR A 920 -4.53 -9.87 -30.42
C THR A 920 -4.61 -8.38 -30.01
N THR A 921 -5.57 -7.62 -30.55
CA THR A 921 -5.78 -6.20 -30.21
C THR A 921 -6.57 -6.02 -28.91
N GLY A 922 -7.46 -6.98 -28.59
CA GLY A 922 -8.07 -7.12 -27.26
C GLY A 922 -9.06 -6.01 -26.88
N GLY A 923 -9.77 -5.43 -27.85
CA GLY A 923 -10.77 -4.38 -27.66
C GLY A 923 -12.03 -4.83 -26.91
N GLY A 924 -12.85 -3.85 -26.52
CA GLY A 924 -14.21 -4.07 -26.01
C GLY A 924 -15.25 -4.06 -27.13
N TRP A 925 -16.52 -4.28 -26.78
CA TRP A 925 -17.62 -4.41 -27.74
C TRP A 925 -18.37 -3.10 -28.03
N GLN A 926 -17.97 -1.96 -27.47
CA GLN A 926 -18.69 -0.70 -27.72
C GLN A 926 -18.57 -0.21 -29.18
N ASP A 927 -17.44 -0.46 -29.83
CA ASP A 927 -17.11 0.12 -31.14
C ASP A 927 -17.98 -0.45 -32.26
N ASN A 928 -18.09 -1.78 -32.31
CA ASN A 928 -18.93 -2.47 -33.28
C ASN A 928 -20.41 -2.25 -33.00
N VAL A 929 -20.87 -2.31 -31.75
CA VAL A 929 -22.25 -1.95 -31.42
C VAL A 929 -22.57 -0.51 -31.84
N GLY A 930 -21.66 0.41 -31.53
CA GLY A 930 -21.83 1.84 -31.80
C GLY A 930 -21.97 2.18 -33.27
N GLY A 931 -21.22 1.51 -34.15
CA GLY A 931 -21.26 1.80 -35.59
C GLY A 931 -22.21 0.93 -36.40
N LEU A 932 -22.45 -0.32 -36.00
CA LEU A 932 -23.28 -1.25 -36.80
C LEU A 932 -24.79 -1.08 -36.52
N ILE A 933 -25.17 -0.75 -35.29
CA ILE A 933 -26.58 -0.54 -34.92
C ILE A 933 -26.98 0.93 -35.12
N PRO A 934 -28.16 1.21 -35.72
CA PRO A 934 -28.62 2.57 -35.97
C PRO A 934 -28.94 3.37 -34.70
N GLY A 935 -28.86 4.69 -34.82
CA GLY A 935 -29.41 5.65 -33.87
C GLY A 935 -28.77 5.60 -32.49
N PHE A 936 -29.53 6.09 -31.51
CA PHE A 936 -29.20 6.02 -30.08
C PHE A 936 -29.56 4.65 -29.53
N LYS A 937 -28.63 4.04 -28.79
CA LYS A 937 -28.82 2.74 -28.16
C LYS A 937 -27.99 2.60 -26.90
N ILE A 938 -28.47 1.77 -26.01
CA ILE A 938 -27.72 1.29 -24.86
C ILE A 938 -27.49 -0.21 -25.04
N ALA A 939 -26.26 -0.64 -24.85
CA ALA A 939 -25.89 -2.05 -24.92
C ALA A 939 -25.33 -2.52 -23.59
N ARG A 940 -25.59 -3.78 -23.27
CA ARG A 940 -25.34 -4.38 -21.97
C ARG A 940 -24.72 -5.76 -22.09
N SER A 941 -24.01 -6.15 -21.05
CA SER A 941 -23.53 -7.51 -20.85
C SER A 941 -23.70 -7.89 -19.38
N GLN A 942 -24.01 -9.15 -19.13
CA GLN A 942 -24.06 -9.70 -17.78
C GLN A 942 -22.66 -10.06 -17.30
N ALA A 943 -22.47 -10.09 -15.98
CA ALA A 943 -21.24 -10.54 -15.31
C ALA A 943 -21.09 -12.07 -15.40
N SER A 944 -21.06 -12.62 -16.61
CA SER A 944 -20.99 -14.06 -16.83
C SER A 944 -20.34 -14.42 -18.17
N LEU A 945 -19.89 -15.67 -18.24
CA LEU A 945 -19.58 -16.35 -19.48
C LEU A 945 -20.66 -17.39 -19.78
N PRO A 946 -20.99 -17.66 -21.06
CA PRO A 946 -20.43 -17.04 -22.26
C PRO A 946 -20.78 -15.55 -22.44
N LEU A 947 -19.82 -14.76 -22.93
CA LEU A 947 -19.98 -13.32 -23.06
C LEU A 947 -21.03 -12.99 -24.15
N LYS A 948 -22.17 -12.46 -23.71
CA LYS A 948 -23.28 -12.02 -24.57
C LYS A 948 -23.47 -10.51 -24.44
N VAL A 949 -23.63 -9.85 -25.58
CA VAL A 949 -23.98 -8.43 -25.66
C VAL A 949 -25.43 -8.31 -26.09
N GLU A 950 -26.21 -7.54 -25.35
CA GLU A 950 -27.62 -7.27 -25.64
C GLU A 950 -27.80 -5.78 -25.90
N THR A 951 -28.59 -5.43 -26.92
CA THR A 951 -28.73 -4.05 -27.36
C THR A 951 -30.17 -3.60 -27.31
N GLU A 952 -30.41 -2.42 -26.74
CA GLU A 952 -31.71 -1.79 -26.61
C GLU A 952 -31.69 -0.43 -27.33
N LYS A 953 -32.65 -0.21 -28.23
CA LYS A 953 -32.83 1.09 -28.88
C LYS A 953 -33.35 2.10 -27.86
N VAL A 954 -32.74 3.28 -27.83
CA VAL A 954 -33.21 4.40 -27.00
C VAL A 954 -34.10 5.29 -27.85
N GLU A 955 -35.42 5.19 -27.65
CA GLU A 955 -36.38 6.01 -28.39
C GLU A 955 -36.43 7.43 -27.83
N LEU A 956 -36.24 8.41 -28.72
CA LEU A 956 -36.24 9.83 -28.40
C LEU A 956 -37.34 10.55 -29.17
N SER A 957 -37.91 11.59 -28.57
CA SER A 957 -38.83 12.48 -29.30
C SER A 957 -38.08 13.23 -30.42
N GLY A 958 -38.77 13.52 -31.54
CA GLY A 958 -38.16 14.31 -32.63
C GLY A 958 -37.61 15.65 -32.16
N LYS A 959 -38.32 16.30 -31.22
CA LYS A 959 -37.86 17.53 -30.56
C LYS A 959 -36.52 17.33 -29.84
N THR A 960 -36.36 16.24 -29.09
CA THR A 960 -35.10 15.92 -28.39
C THR A 960 -33.95 15.72 -29.37
N VAL A 961 -34.18 14.98 -30.46
CA VAL A 961 -33.18 14.75 -31.51
C VAL A 961 -32.74 16.07 -32.14
N ASP A 962 -33.68 16.94 -32.50
CA ASP A 962 -33.39 18.25 -33.10
C ASP A 962 -32.60 19.15 -32.13
N GLU A 963 -32.95 19.14 -30.85
CA GLU A 963 -32.27 19.95 -29.85
C GLU A 963 -30.84 19.47 -29.59
N ILE A 964 -30.59 18.15 -29.63
CA ILE A 964 -29.24 17.58 -29.55
C ILE A 964 -28.44 17.93 -30.81
N ALA A 965 -29.02 17.75 -32.00
CA ALA A 965 -28.35 18.03 -33.27
C ALA A 965 -27.89 19.49 -33.36
N LYS A 966 -28.72 20.45 -32.92
CA LYS A 966 -28.36 21.88 -32.89
C LYS A 966 -27.26 22.20 -31.88
N ARG A 967 -27.01 21.36 -30.87
CA ARG A 967 -26.04 21.60 -29.78
C ARG A 967 -24.76 20.79 -29.89
N LEU A 968 -24.74 19.76 -30.74
CA LEU A 968 -23.60 18.87 -30.85
C LEU A 968 -22.52 19.51 -31.74
N VAL A 969 -21.35 19.74 -31.15
CA VAL A 969 -20.15 20.22 -31.86
C VAL A 969 -19.11 19.12 -31.87
N CYS A 970 -18.51 18.90 -33.03
CA CYS A 970 -17.51 17.86 -33.25
C CYS A 970 -16.28 18.45 -33.92
N PHE A 971 -15.10 18.16 -33.36
CA PHE A 971 -13.84 18.52 -33.97
C PHE A 971 -12.75 17.50 -33.66
N TYR A 972 -11.80 17.40 -34.56
CA TYR A 972 -10.60 16.60 -34.42
C TYR A 972 -9.48 17.44 -33.83
N SER A 973 -8.84 16.92 -32.78
CA SER A 973 -7.80 17.65 -32.02
C SER A 973 -6.45 17.76 -32.73
N GLY A 974 -6.25 17.13 -33.90
CA GLY A 974 -4.96 17.08 -34.61
C GLY A 974 -3.95 16.09 -34.01
N ARG A 975 -4.23 15.54 -32.82
CA ARG A 975 -3.34 14.62 -32.10
C ARG A 975 -3.84 13.19 -32.21
N THR A 976 -2.95 12.26 -32.51
CA THR A 976 -3.23 10.82 -32.45
C THR A 976 -2.39 10.18 -31.34
N ARG A 977 -2.97 9.20 -30.65
CA ARG A 977 -2.23 8.34 -29.72
C ARG A 977 -2.72 6.91 -29.85
N LEU A 978 -1.81 5.97 -29.62
CA LEU A 978 -2.08 4.55 -29.75
C LEU A 978 -2.90 4.06 -28.53
N ALA A 979 -4.17 3.67 -28.76
CA ALA A 979 -5.12 3.23 -27.73
C ALA A 979 -4.63 2.03 -26.90
N LYS A 980 -3.76 1.19 -27.48
CA LYS A 980 -3.26 -0.06 -26.87
C LYS A 980 -2.61 0.15 -25.50
N ASN A 981 -1.85 1.24 -25.33
CA ASN A 981 -1.14 1.49 -24.07
C ASN A 981 -2.11 1.88 -22.95
N LEU A 982 -3.19 2.61 -23.26
CA LEU A 982 -4.22 2.99 -22.30
C LEU A 982 -5.02 1.75 -21.86
N LEU A 983 -5.39 0.89 -22.81
CA LEU A 983 -6.08 -0.37 -22.54
C LEU A 983 -5.28 -1.26 -21.58
N GLN A 984 -3.96 -1.40 -21.79
CA GLN A 984 -3.11 -2.17 -20.87
C GLN A 984 -3.16 -1.64 -19.43
N ASN A 985 -3.19 -0.31 -19.26
CA ASN A 985 -3.30 0.29 -17.94
C ASN A 985 -4.67 0.04 -17.31
N VAL A 986 -5.77 0.14 -18.08
CA VAL A 986 -7.13 -0.16 -17.61
C VAL A 986 -7.21 -1.61 -17.09
N VAL A 987 -6.69 -2.57 -17.87
CA VAL A 987 -6.69 -3.99 -17.49
C VAL A 987 -5.81 -4.25 -16.26
N ARG A 988 -4.62 -3.63 -16.20
CA ARG A 988 -3.73 -3.74 -15.03
C ARG A 988 -4.40 -3.19 -13.77
N ASN A 989 -4.99 -2.00 -13.86
CA ASN A 989 -5.69 -1.34 -12.76
C ASN A 989 -6.89 -2.16 -12.29
N TRP A 990 -7.62 -2.79 -13.22
CA TRP A 990 -8.72 -3.69 -12.90
C TRP A 990 -8.24 -4.93 -12.14
N TYR A 991 -7.21 -5.63 -12.62
CA TYR A 991 -6.69 -6.82 -11.95
C TYR A 991 -6.03 -6.53 -10.60
N ALA A 992 -5.42 -5.36 -10.46
CA ALA A 992 -4.91 -4.87 -9.18
C ALA A 992 -6.03 -4.64 -8.14
N ARG A 993 -7.29 -4.46 -8.58
CA ARG A 993 -8.47 -4.25 -7.73
C ARG A 993 -8.37 -3.04 -6.80
N PHE A 994 -7.74 -1.95 -7.25
CA PHE A 994 -7.83 -0.68 -6.51
C PHE A 994 -9.31 -0.31 -6.29
N SER A 995 -9.69 0.01 -5.05
CA SER A 995 -11.06 0.35 -4.64
C SER A 995 -11.67 1.44 -5.54
N GLN A 996 -10.91 2.50 -5.83
CA GLN A 996 -11.30 3.59 -6.72
C GLN A 996 -11.64 3.08 -8.14
N ILE A 997 -10.94 2.06 -8.66
CA ILE A 997 -11.15 1.50 -9.99
C ILE A 997 -12.37 0.57 -9.99
N THR A 998 -12.49 -0.32 -9.00
CA THR A 998 -13.61 -1.28 -8.91
C THR A 998 -14.93 -0.56 -8.66
N ASN A 999 -14.94 0.45 -7.79
CA ASN A 999 -16.10 1.33 -7.57
C ASN A 999 -16.44 2.13 -8.83
N ASN A 1000 -15.43 2.69 -9.50
CA ASN A 1000 -15.66 3.47 -10.72
C ASN A 1000 -16.21 2.62 -11.88
N ALA A 1001 -15.79 1.36 -12.02
CA ALA A 1001 -16.37 0.43 -13.01
C ALA A 1001 -17.89 0.24 -12.80
N ARG A 1002 -18.35 0.08 -11.55
CA ARG A 1002 -19.79 0.05 -11.22
C ARG A 1002 -20.47 1.39 -11.52
N ASN A 1003 -19.81 2.50 -11.19
CA ASN A 1003 -20.34 3.83 -11.44
C ASN A 1003 -20.44 4.18 -12.93
N LEU A 1004 -19.57 3.64 -13.79
CA LEU A 1004 -19.67 3.77 -15.25
C LEU A 1004 -20.96 3.13 -15.78
N ILE A 1005 -21.31 1.94 -15.30
CA ILE A 1005 -22.54 1.22 -15.66
C ILE A 1005 -23.76 2.03 -15.22
N ASN A 1006 -23.79 2.47 -13.95
CA ASN A 1006 -24.90 3.26 -13.41
C ASN A 1006 -25.08 4.59 -14.17
N ASN A 1007 -23.98 5.27 -14.49
CA ASN A 1007 -24.01 6.52 -15.23
C ASN A 1007 -24.45 6.32 -16.70
N ALA A 1008 -24.23 5.14 -17.30
CA ALA A 1008 -24.76 4.83 -18.63
C ALA A 1008 -26.29 4.70 -18.62
N GLU A 1009 -26.85 4.03 -17.61
CA GLU A 1009 -28.30 3.92 -17.43
C GLU A 1009 -28.95 5.28 -17.16
N GLU A 1010 -28.34 6.08 -16.29
CA GLU A 1010 -28.86 7.41 -15.95
C GLU A 1010 -28.82 8.36 -17.16
N ALA A 1011 -27.75 8.29 -17.96
CA ALA A 1011 -27.66 9.03 -19.21
C ALA A 1011 -28.75 8.59 -20.21
N ALA A 1012 -29.01 7.28 -20.33
CA ALA A 1012 -30.05 6.77 -21.21
C ALA A 1012 -31.45 7.22 -20.76
N LYS A 1013 -31.70 7.21 -19.45
CA LYS A 1013 -32.93 7.73 -18.85
C LYS A 1013 -33.11 9.23 -19.12
N ALA A 1014 -32.07 10.03 -18.89
CA ALA A 1014 -32.11 11.47 -19.16
C ALA A 1014 -32.42 11.79 -20.63
N LEU A 1015 -31.88 11.01 -21.57
CA LEU A 1015 -32.21 11.13 -22.99
C LEU A 1015 -33.68 10.79 -23.27
N ARG A 1016 -34.21 9.67 -22.74
CA ARG A 1016 -35.64 9.30 -22.89
C ARG A 1016 -36.58 10.38 -22.36
N GLU A 1017 -36.21 11.03 -21.25
CA GLU A 1017 -36.96 12.13 -20.63
C GLU A 1017 -36.81 13.47 -21.40
N GLY A 1018 -35.89 13.55 -22.37
CA GLY A 1018 -35.58 14.79 -23.09
C GLY A 1018 -34.85 15.85 -22.26
N ASN A 1019 -34.24 15.45 -21.14
CA ASN A 1019 -33.51 16.36 -20.24
C ASN A 1019 -32.04 16.48 -20.67
N ILE A 1020 -31.78 17.45 -21.55
CA ILE A 1020 -30.46 17.67 -22.17
C ILE A 1020 -29.40 18.09 -21.16
N GLU A 1021 -29.77 18.91 -20.18
CA GLU A 1021 -28.85 19.38 -19.13
C GLU A 1021 -28.39 18.22 -18.25
N LYS A 1022 -29.33 17.39 -17.79
CA LYS A 1022 -29.02 16.18 -16.99
C LYS A 1022 -28.19 15.18 -17.79
N PHE A 1023 -28.50 14.99 -19.07
CA PHE A 1023 -27.68 14.16 -19.96
C PHE A 1023 -26.24 14.72 -20.09
N GLY A 1024 -26.08 16.03 -20.27
CA GLY A 1024 -24.76 16.66 -20.30
C GLY A 1024 -23.99 16.51 -19.00
N ALA A 1025 -24.65 16.60 -17.84
CA ALA A 1025 -24.05 16.32 -16.55
C ALA A 1025 -23.54 14.86 -16.45
N CYS A 1026 -24.31 13.89 -16.95
CA CYS A 1026 -23.87 12.49 -17.04
C CYS A 1026 -22.67 12.32 -17.97
N TRP A 1027 -22.63 13.05 -19.09
CA TRP A 1027 -21.52 13.02 -20.04
C TRP A 1027 -20.23 13.61 -19.43
N THR A 1028 -20.34 14.70 -18.67
CA THR A 1028 -19.23 15.27 -17.89
C THR A 1028 -18.75 14.31 -16.81
N CYS A 1029 -19.67 13.64 -16.10
CA CYS A 1029 -19.32 12.57 -15.16
C CYS A 1029 -18.54 11.45 -15.86
N TYR A 1030 -19.02 10.98 -17.03
CA TYR A 1030 -18.37 9.95 -17.82
C TYR A 1030 -16.93 10.35 -18.22
N ARG A 1031 -16.69 11.61 -18.62
CA ARG A 1031 -15.34 12.13 -18.89
C ARG A 1031 -14.40 11.90 -17.70
N HIS A 1032 -14.81 12.25 -16.50
CA HIS A 1032 -14.01 12.06 -15.27
C HIS A 1032 -13.83 10.58 -14.93
N GLN A 1033 -14.89 9.78 -15.01
CA GLN A 1033 -14.84 8.33 -14.79
C GLN A 1033 -13.87 7.65 -15.76
N LYS A 1034 -13.88 8.06 -17.02
CA LYS A 1034 -12.98 7.57 -18.06
C LYS A 1034 -11.51 7.94 -17.80
N ALA A 1035 -11.26 9.17 -17.36
CA ALA A 1035 -9.93 9.63 -16.96
C ALA A 1035 -9.37 8.84 -15.77
N LEU A 1036 -10.24 8.45 -14.82
CA LEU A 1036 -9.89 7.63 -13.67
C LEU A 1036 -9.54 6.18 -14.07
N MET A 1037 -10.30 5.56 -14.97
CA MET A 1037 -9.97 4.20 -15.47
C MET A 1037 -8.62 4.18 -16.20
N ALA A 1038 -8.35 5.20 -17.00
CA ALA A 1038 -7.17 5.29 -17.86
C ALA A 1038 -6.39 6.59 -17.61
N PRO A 1039 -5.52 6.62 -16.58
CA PRO A 1039 -4.63 7.75 -16.35
C PRO A 1039 -3.80 8.05 -17.61
N GLY A 1040 -3.80 9.32 -18.03
CA GLY A 1040 -3.15 9.76 -19.26
C GLY A 1040 -4.02 9.74 -20.52
N SER A 1041 -5.31 9.41 -20.41
CA SER A 1041 -6.31 9.60 -21.46
C SER A 1041 -6.58 11.07 -21.79
N GLU A 1042 -6.36 12.01 -20.85
CA GLU A 1042 -6.40 13.46 -21.11
C GLU A 1042 -5.02 14.11 -20.89
N PRO A 1043 -4.13 14.12 -21.91
CA PRO A 1043 -2.87 14.86 -21.83
C PRO A 1043 -3.13 16.35 -21.56
N LYS A 1044 -2.18 17.05 -20.93
CA LYS A 1044 -2.32 18.45 -20.50
C LYS A 1044 -2.97 19.35 -21.57
N ALA A 1045 -2.47 19.33 -22.80
CA ALA A 1045 -3.01 20.16 -23.89
C ALA A 1045 -4.49 19.88 -24.23
N ILE A 1046 -4.93 18.62 -24.11
CA ILE A 1046 -6.34 18.25 -24.32
C ILE A 1046 -7.18 18.65 -23.11
N LYS A 1047 -6.66 18.45 -21.90
CA LYS A 1047 -7.32 18.87 -20.67
C LYS A 1047 -7.56 20.38 -20.67
N ASP A 1048 -6.52 21.17 -20.95
CA ASP A 1048 -6.59 22.63 -21.07
C ASP A 1048 -7.64 23.06 -22.12
N LEU A 1049 -7.71 22.35 -23.26
CA LEU A 1049 -8.67 22.62 -24.33
C LEU A 1049 -10.11 22.36 -23.88
N LEU A 1050 -10.36 21.22 -23.23
CA LEU A 1050 -11.68 20.88 -22.70
C LEU A 1050 -12.09 21.89 -21.62
N GLU A 1051 -11.22 22.22 -20.67
CA GLU A 1051 -11.49 23.23 -19.62
C GLU A 1051 -11.84 24.61 -20.22
N ALA A 1052 -11.20 25.01 -21.31
CA ALA A 1052 -11.53 26.26 -21.99
C ALA A 1052 -12.93 26.26 -22.63
N VAL A 1053 -13.40 25.11 -23.13
CA VAL A 1053 -14.72 24.96 -23.76
C VAL A 1053 -15.83 24.69 -22.74
N GLU A 1054 -15.48 24.19 -21.56
CA GLU A 1054 -16.40 23.78 -20.49
C GLU A 1054 -17.48 24.81 -20.15
N PRO A 1055 -17.20 26.14 -20.04
CA PRO A 1055 -18.23 27.14 -19.74
C PRO A 1055 -19.38 27.18 -20.76
N LEU A 1056 -19.11 26.80 -22.01
CA LEU A 1056 -20.08 26.79 -23.11
C LEU A 1056 -20.83 25.45 -23.24
N SER A 1057 -20.46 24.43 -22.47
CA SER A 1057 -20.95 23.05 -22.61
C SER A 1057 -21.83 22.60 -21.43
N TYR A 1058 -22.86 21.81 -21.70
CA TYR A 1058 -23.49 20.96 -20.68
C TYR A 1058 -22.62 19.74 -20.39
N GLY A 1059 -21.92 19.23 -21.40
CA GLY A 1059 -20.93 18.17 -21.23
C GLY A 1059 -20.09 17.95 -22.48
N GLN A 1060 -18.98 17.26 -22.30
CA GLN A 1060 -18.00 17.02 -23.35
C GLN A 1060 -17.15 15.79 -23.03
N ALA A 1061 -16.75 15.05 -24.06
CA ALA A 1061 -15.82 13.94 -23.93
C ALA A 1061 -15.06 13.67 -25.22
N MET A 1062 -13.89 13.03 -25.08
CA MET A 1062 -13.20 12.42 -26.21
C MET A 1062 -13.82 11.07 -26.59
N SER A 1063 -13.75 10.75 -27.88
CA SER A 1063 -14.11 9.43 -28.40
C SER A 1063 -13.03 8.37 -28.13
N GLY A 1064 -13.43 7.10 -27.97
CA GLY A 1064 -12.50 5.96 -27.88
C GLY A 1064 -11.62 5.98 -26.63
N ALA A 1065 -10.39 5.46 -26.69
CA ALA A 1065 -9.55 5.32 -25.49
C ALA A 1065 -9.04 6.65 -24.89
N GLY A 1066 -9.00 7.74 -25.68
CA GLY A 1066 -8.41 9.04 -25.31
C GLY A 1066 -6.96 9.23 -25.80
N GLY A 1067 -6.31 10.30 -25.34
CA GLY A 1067 -4.95 10.71 -25.69
C GLY A 1067 -4.85 11.65 -26.91
N GLY A 1068 -5.98 11.95 -27.54
CA GLY A 1068 -6.12 12.68 -28.81
C GLY A 1068 -7.39 12.22 -29.55
N GLY A 1069 -7.56 12.61 -30.81
CA GLY A 1069 -8.67 12.19 -31.65
C GLY A 1069 -9.85 13.18 -31.67
N PHE A 1070 -11.05 12.64 -31.92
CA PHE A 1070 -12.29 13.43 -31.96
C PHE A 1070 -12.80 13.78 -30.57
N ILE A 1071 -13.22 15.05 -30.42
CA ILE A 1071 -13.86 15.60 -29.24
C ILE A 1071 -15.28 16.00 -29.61
N PHE A 1072 -16.22 15.63 -28.74
CA PHE A 1072 -17.63 15.97 -28.85
C PHE A 1072 -18.02 16.87 -27.69
N VAL A 1073 -18.74 17.94 -28.01
CA VAL A 1073 -19.21 18.95 -27.06
C VAL A 1073 -20.70 19.14 -27.25
N LEU A 1074 -21.46 19.00 -26.17
CA LEU A 1074 -22.87 19.34 -26.10
C LEU A 1074 -22.99 20.77 -25.55
N THR A 1075 -23.30 21.75 -26.41
CA THR A 1075 -23.33 23.16 -26.00
C THR A 1075 -24.59 23.51 -25.22
N LYS A 1076 -24.51 24.50 -24.32
CA LYS A 1076 -25.66 24.96 -23.53
C LYS A 1076 -26.77 25.53 -24.43
N GLU A 1077 -26.36 26.41 -25.33
CA GLU A 1077 -27.23 27.03 -26.34
C GLU A 1077 -27.10 26.33 -27.70
N PRO A 1078 -28.14 26.33 -28.55
CA PRO A 1078 -28.07 25.79 -29.90
C PRO A 1078 -27.18 26.64 -30.81
N ASN A 1079 -26.59 26.01 -31.84
CA ASN A 1079 -25.80 26.62 -32.92
C ASN A 1079 -24.56 27.40 -32.45
N MET A 1080 -23.88 26.92 -31.40
CA MET A 1080 -22.74 27.59 -30.77
C MET A 1080 -21.36 27.26 -31.41
N VAL A 1081 -21.34 26.59 -32.57
CA VAL A 1081 -20.12 26.10 -33.25
C VAL A 1081 -19.07 27.21 -33.40
N ASP A 1082 -19.47 28.41 -33.84
CA ASP A 1082 -18.53 29.50 -34.10
C ASP A 1082 -17.93 30.10 -32.83
N LYS A 1083 -18.67 30.08 -31.71
CA LYS A 1083 -18.12 30.48 -30.41
C LYS A 1083 -17.11 29.47 -29.89
N VAL A 1084 -17.37 28.17 -30.05
CA VAL A 1084 -16.42 27.11 -29.72
C VAL A 1084 -15.14 27.25 -30.56
N LYS A 1085 -15.28 27.48 -31.88
CA LYS A 1085 -14.16 27.80 -32.77
C LYS A 1085 -13.35 29.01 -32.29
N ALA A 1086 -14.03 30.08 -31.87
CA ALA A 1086 -13.37 31.30 -31.39
C ALA A 1086 -12.58 31.06 -30.09
N VAL A 1087 -13.12 30.28 -29.14
CA VAL A 1087 -12.41 29.89 -27.91
C VAL A 1087 -11.15 29.09 -28.24
N ILE A 1088 -11.27 28.05 -29.07
CA ILE A 1088 -10.13 27.20 -29.45
C ILE A 1088 -9.07 28.00 -30.21
N LYS A 1089 -9.47 28.91 -31.11
CA LYS A 1089 -8.53 29.77 -31.85
C LYS A 1089 -7.73 30.70 -30.93
N LYS A 1090 -8.33 31.20 -29.84
CA LYS A 1090 -7.64 32.05 -28.85
C LYS A 1090 -6.54 31.31 -28.10
N MET A 1091 -6.66 29.99 -27.94
CA MET A 1091 -5.65 29.18 -27.24
C MET A 1091 -4.34 29.04 -28.01
N LYS A 1092 -4.29 29.42 -29.30
CA LYS A 1092 -3.12 29.23 -30.18
C LYS A 1092 -2.50 27.83 -30.02
N PRO A 1093 -3.27 26.75 -30.24
CA PRO A 1093 -2.76 25.38 -30.08
C PRO A 1093 -1.48 25.22 -30.92
N SER A 1094 -0.46 24.59 -30.35
CA SER A 1094 0.92 24.56 -30.87
C SER A 1094 1.12 23.82 -32.19
N ASP A 1095 0.07 23.25 -32.77
CA ASP A 1095 0.11 22.60 -34.09
C ASP A 1095 -1.15 23.01 -34.88
N GLU A 1096 -0.96 23.57 -36.07
CA GLU A 1096 -2.03 23.79 -37.04
C GLU A 1096 -2.63 22.43 -37.45
N THR A 1097 -3.85 22.07 -37.02
CA THR A 1097 -4.77 21.07 -37.66
C THR A 1097 -6.04 20.74 -36.82
N VAL A 1098 -6.64 21.68 -36.08
CA VAL A 1098 -7.99 21.43 -35.52
C VAL A 1098 -9.03 21.52 -36.62
N ALA A 1099 -9.69 20.40 -36.96
CA ALA A 1099 -10.67 20.32 -38.04
C ALA A 1099 -12.08 20.09 -37.48
N PHE A 1100 -13.04 20.91 -37.89
CA PHE A 1100 -14.45 20.79 -37.49
C PHE A 1100 -15.22 19.95 -38.51
N TYR A 1101 -16.18 19.17 -38.02
CA TYR A 1101 -16.98 18.27 -38.83
C TYR A 1101 -18.47 18.51 -38.57
N ASP A 1102 -19.27 18.42 -39.63
CA ASP A 1102 -20.71 18.32 -39.49
C ASP A 1102 -21.09 16.90 -39.04
N VAL A 1103 -22.01 16.80 -38.07
CA VAL A 1103 -22.39 15.52 -37.45
C VAL A 1103 -23.90 15.37 -37.46
N SER A 1104 -24.36 14.29 -38.07
CA SER A 1104 -25.77 13.90 -38.07
C SER A 1104 -25.95 12.46 -37.62
N VAL A 1105 -27.08 12.19 -36.98
CA VAL A 1105 -27.42 10.84 -36.50
C VAL A 1105 -27.69 9.93 -37.71
N ASP A 1106 -27.12 8.73 -37.68
CA ASP A 1106 -27.38 7.69 -38.66
C ASP A 1106 -28.47 6.74 -38.17
N TRP A 1107 -29.60 6.72 -38.85
CA TRP A 1107 -30.77 5.90 -38.48
C TRP A 1107 -30.84 4.55 -39.22
N GLU A 1108 -29.84 4.23 -40.05
CA GLU A 1108 -29.79 2.98 -40.84
C GLU A 1108 -28.76 1.99 -40.31
N GLY A 1109 -27.69 2.46 -39.66
CA GLY A 1109 -26.58 1.64 -39.21
C GLY A 1109 -25.81 1.03 -40.38
N LEU A 1110 -25.42 -0.24 -40.24
CA LEU A 1110 -24.83 -1.02 -41.32
C LEU A 1110 -25.85 -1.21 -42.46
N THR A 1111 -25.48 -0.81 -43.66
CA THR A 1111 -26.26 -1.03 -44.89
C THR A 1111 -25.50 -1.93 -45.86
N LEU A 1112 -26.23 -2.79 -46.57
CA LEU A 1112 -25.67 -3.73 -47.53
C LEU A 1112 -26.47 -3.69 -48.84
N ARG A 1113 -25.78 -3.71 -49.98
CA ARG A 1113 -26.39 -3.77 -51.33
C ARG A 1113 -25.54 -4.61 -52.29
N VAL A 1114 -26.17 -5.09 -53.37
CA VAL A 1114 -25.50 -5.80 -54.46
C VAL A 1114 -25.58 -4.93 -55.71
N GLU A 1115 -24.44 -4.70 -56.36
CA GLU A 1115 -24.30 -3.93 -57.59
C GLU A 1115 -23.75 -4.83 -58.71
N GLU A 1116 -24.24 -4.63 -59.93
CA GLU A 1116 -23.72 -5.30 -61.12
C GLU A 1116 -22.27 -4.87 -61.40
N PRO A 1117 -21.45 -5.74 -62.01
CA PRO A 1117 -20.12 -5.33 -62.46
C PRO A 1117 -20.25 -4.19 -63.48
N SER A 1118 -19.55 -3.09 -63.22
CA SER A 1118 -19.38 -2.01 -64.19
C SER A 1118 -18.79 -2.60 -65.48
N GLN A 1119 -19.49 -2.44 -66.60
CA GLN A 1119 -19.06 -2.93 -67.93
C GLN A 1119 -17.71 -2.35 -68.34
#